data_AF-A0A8B8AAF1-F1
#
_entry.id   AF-A0A8B8AAF1-F1
#
_cell.length_a   1.000
_cell.length_b   1.000
_cell.length_c   1.000
_cell.angle_alpha   90.00
_cell.angle_beta   90.00
_cell.angle_gamma   90.00
#
_symmetry.space_group_name_H-M   'P 1'
#
loop_
_entity.id
_entity.type
_entity.pdbx_description
1 polymer ?
#
loop_
_entity_poly.entity_id
_entity_poly.type
_entity_poly.pdbx_seq_one_letter_code
_entity_poly.pdbx_strand_id
1 'polypeptide(L)'
;MPKTWPGVTFCEDCNIFLCTDCLASKPHNKKHQLSKLDEKFSKKKDQIKKDKQEIKEQILPVYEDIASELENQISHIDVDYQKFTTQLSKHREELHREIDKAIDQREKEIDENKLKHLSILTKHLEEIKQLQSLMHETLHSMYEMEESNEVTPTINYSSKNQEFSKLPPKVIVSMPKFMPKPIEKEELCRLIGKLTPLSTTLEERVFTAKKPNTSVRELLDEAEVLNTIKTGHEKLRSVTCLNEEEIWTSGETADIKCFNTQGVLQKTIKTKSGSWPADIAVYSDGALVYSDVRTRTVYKVKNGQTEEIIRLQGWRPTNLCVTSSGDLLVTMLNDDYTQSKVVRYSGSTVKLTIQFDDDGQPLYSGNDDIKYITENRNLDICLADSEAGAVVVVNQAGKLRFRYTGPPSSTEKEPFEPWGITTDSQGRILTSDGDNHCIHILDMDGQFLSYIDNCGLKDPNGLCVDNDDILFKQMDPHYDAQDVARCDLCEIAIVQSYCDFCHVNLCKPCIGEHISDDYSKHTIVPFQQRRSTLIYPKCQTHPHKTCKYQCEDCNIFLCTDCLASKPHNKEHKLSKLDEKFSKKKDQIKKDKQEIKEQILPVYEDIASELENQISHIDVDYQKLTTQLSKHREELHREIDKAIDQREKEMDENKLKHLSILTKHLEEIKHLQSLMYETLHSMYEMEEFNEVTPTIHYSSKNQELSKLPPKVIVSMPKFIPKPIEKEDLCRLIGKLTPLSTTLEERVFKAKKPNTSFRELLDEPEVLNTIKTGHENLLNVTCLNEEEIWTSGLIADIKCFNTQGVLQKSIETKSGIGPSDIAVYSNGALVYSDWMTRTVYKVKNDQTEEIIRLQGWTPASLCVTSSGDLLVTMFSDDETQSKVVRYSGSTIKQTIQFNDDGQPLYSGNHYTKYITENRNLDICVADCKAGAVVVVNQAGKLRFRYTGPPSSTKNKPFEPWGITTDSQSRIFTSDSDNHCIHVLDMDGQFLSYIDNRDLKDPSGLCVDNDDSLFVSEYDKGNVRKIRYLK
;
A
#
# COMPACT_ATOMS: atom_id res chain seq x y z
N MET A 1 45.50 98.01 12.41
CA MET A 1 46.61 98.49 13.28
C MET A 1 46.39 97.95 14.68
N PRO A 2 47.33 97.21 15.30
CA PRO A 2 47.18 96.86 16.71
C PRO A 2 47.38 98.15 17.51
N LYS A 3 46.35 98.57 18.26
CA LYS A 3 46.56 99.48 19.37
C LYS A 3 47.43 98.71 20.36
N THR A 4 48.69 99.10 20.49
CA THR A 4 49.56 98.63 21.57
C THR A 4 48.81 98.87 22.89
N TRP A 5 48.74 97.86 23.76
CA TRP A 5 48.13 97.99 25.09
C TRP A 5 49.24 98.39 26.07
N PRO A 6 49.50 99.69 26.31
CA PRO A 6 50.66 100.09 27.07
C PRO A 6 50.33 99.88 28.55
N GLY A 7 50.89 98.84 29.16
CA GLY A 7 50.88 98.68 30.63
C GLY A 7 50.08 97.50 31.21
N VAL A 8 49.64 96.53 30.40
CA VAL A 8 48.98 95.31 30.92
C VAL A 8 49.81 94.07 30.57
N THR A 9 50.17 93.27 31.57
CA THR A 9 50.94 92.02 31.42
C THR A 9 50.11 90.85 31.92
N PHE A 10 50.22 89.69 31.29
CA PHE A 10 49.48 88.49 31.72
C PHE A 10 50.37 87.62 32.62
N CYS A 11 49.84 87.20 33.76
CA CYS A 11 50.51 86.25 34.65
C CYS A 11 50.07 84.83 34.34
N GLU A 12 50.97 83.98 33.83
CA GLU A 12 50.67 82.59 33.47
C GLU A 12 50.28 81.77 34.70
N ASP A 13 50.97 81.93 35.82
CA ASP A 13 50.73 81.11 37.02
C ASP A 13 49.45 81.47 37.78
N CYS A 14 48.94 82.70 37.60
CA CYS A 14 47.72 83.17 38.28
C CYS A 14 46.53 83.32 37.34
N ASN A 15 46.73 83.20 36.03
CA ASN A 15 45.68 83.35 35.01
C ASN A 15 44.90 84.68 35.11
N ILE A 16 45.59 85.80 35.45
CA ILE A 16 44.98 87.14 35.61
C ILE A 16 45.76 88.23 34.84
N PHE A 17 45.05 89.32 34.52
CA PHE A 17 45.63 90.53 33.92
C PHE A 17 46.23 91.43 35.00
N LEU A 18 47.48 91.83 34.84
CA LEU A 18 48.19 92.72 35.76
C LEU A 18 48.37 94.09 35.10
N CYS A 19 47.86 95.14 35.75
CA CYS A 19 48.26 96.51 35.41
C CYS A 19 49.69 96.79 35.92
N THR A 20 50.29 97.90 35.45
CA THR A 20 51.64 98.34 35.86
C THR A 20 51.84 98.40 37.38
N ASP A 21 50.80 98.80 38.13
CA ASP A 21 50.85 98.95 39.58
C ASP A 21 50.80 97.58 40.30
N CYS A 22 50.03 96.63 39.75
CA CYS A 22 49.95 95.26 40.26
C CYS A 22 51.25 94.47 39.98
N LEU A 23 51.92 94.75 38.85
CA LEU A 23 53.23 94.19 38.51
C LEU A 23 54.32 94.63 39.49
N ALA A 24 54.20 95.84 40.06
CA ALA A 24 55.12 96.40 41.04
C ALA A 24 54.89 95.86 42.47
N SER A 25 53.75 95.21 42.73
CA SER A 25 53.42 94.60 44.04
C SER A 25 54.18 93.28 44.26
N LYS A 26 54.60 93.00 45.51
CA LYS A 26 55.46 91.85 45.86
C LYS A 26 54.96 90.43 45.48
N PRO A 27 53.67 90.10 45.27
CA PRO A 27 53.25 88.73 44.95
C PRO A 27 53.72 88.21 43.59
N HIS A 28 53.87 89.08 42.59
CA HIS A 28 54.14 88.68 41.20
C HIS A 28 55.59 88.95 40.75
N ASN A 29 56.45 89.44 41.65
CA ASN A 29 57.82 89.80 41.34
C ASN A 29 58.76 88.60 41.59
N LYS A 30 59.28 88.04 40.49
CA LYS A 30 60.37 87.04 40.36
C LYS A 30 60.06 85.54 40.44
N LYS A 31 58.84 85.10 40.71
CA LYS A 31 58.50 83.65 40.62
C LYS A 31 57.49 83.29 39.55
N HIS A 32 56.72 84.25 39.04
CA HIS A 32 55.68 83.96 38.07
C HIS A 32 56.15 84.26 36.64
N GLN A 33 55.77 83.40 35.69
CA GLN A 33 55.98 83.58 34.28
C GLN A 33 55.02 84.65 33.75
N LEU A 34 55.59 85.71 33.17
CA LEU A 34 54.88 86.86 32.65
C LEU A 34 55.03 86.90 31.13
N SER A 35 53.93 87.08 30.40
CA SER A 35 53.92 87.17 28.94
C SER A 35 53.40 88.54 28.48
N LYS A 36 53.98 89.05 27.39
CA LYS A 36 53.47 90.26 26.73
C LYS A 36 52.10 89.94 26.13
N LEU A 37 51.11 90.74 26.52
CA LEU A 37 49.71 90.51 26.16
C LEU A 37 49.48 90.51 24.64
N ASP A 38 50.12 91.43 23.91
CA ASP A 38 50.01 91.54 22.44
C ASP A 38 50.54 90.29 21.71
N GLU A 39 51.72 89.79 22.10
CA GLU A 39 52.32 88.60 21.49
C GLU A 39 51.51 87.33 21.80
N LYS A 40 50.97 87.22 23.02
CA LYS A 40 50.12 86.09 23.42
C LYS A 40 48.76 86.12 22.71
N PHE A 41 48.15 87.30 22.58
CA PHE A 41 46.90 87.49 21.86
C PHE A 41 47.03 87.12 20.38
N SER A 42 48.10 87.56 19.69
CA SER A 42 48.36 87.19 18.29
C SER A 42 48.54 85.67 18.12
N LYS A 43 49.34 85.01 18.97
CA LYS A 43 49.50 83.55 18.93
C LYS A 43 48.20 82.80 19.15
N LYS A 44 47.33 83.28 20.05
CA LYS A 44 46.02 82.69 20.29
C LYS A 44 45.05 82.89 19.11
N LYS A 45 45.07 84.06 18.45
CA LYS A 45 44.32 84.29 17.19
C LYS A 45 44.73 83.34 16.07
N ASP A 46 46.03 83.11 15.90
CA ASP A 46 46.53 82.17 14.88
C ASP A 46 46.15 80.73 15.22
N GLN A 47 46.16 80.36 16.51
CA GLN A 47 45.68 79.06 16.98
C GLN A 47 44.18 78.87 16.70
N ILE A 48 43.33 79.87 16.98
CA ILE A 48 41.88 79.82 16.69
C ILE A 48 41.63 79.61 15.19
N LYS A 49 42.38 80.29 14.31
CA LYS A 49 42.26 80.12 12.85
C LYS A 49 42.62 78.71 12.39
N LYS A 50 43.71 78.16 12.92
CA LYS A 50 44.17 76.79 12.60
C LYS A 50 43.15 75.77 13.09
N ASP A 51 42.66 75.93 14.31
CA ASP A 51 41.68 75.03 14.91
C ASP A 51 40.34 75.06 14.16
N LYS A 52 39.87 76.24 13.78
CA LYS A 52 38.67 76.43 12.96
C LYS A 52 38.78 75.72 11.61
N GLN A 53 39.93 75.85 10.94
CA GLN A 53 40.17 75.22 9.64
C GLN A 53 40.16 73.69 9.74
N GLU A 54 40.78 73.15 10.80
CA GLU A 54 40.81 71.71 11.07
C GLU A 54 39.41 71.14 11.35
N ILE A 55 38.60 71.82 12.20
CA ILE A 55 37.20 71.39 12.43
C ILE A 55 36.43 71.42 11.10
N LYS A 56 36.54 72.49 10.32
CA LYS A 56 35.75 72.69 9.09
C LYS A 56 36.12 71.72 7.96
N GLU A 57 37.40 71.49 7.73
CA GLU A 57 37.86 70.75 6.53
C GLU A 57 38.21 69.29 6.80
N GLN A 58 38.51 68.91 8.04
CA GLN A 58 38.97 67.55 8.36
C GLN A 58 38.02 66.79 9.28
N ILE A 59 37.44 67.46 10.28
CA ILE A 59 36.63 66.77 11.29
C ILE A 59 35.15 66.73 10.88
N LEU A 60 34.54 67.88 10.58
CA LEU A 60 33.10 67.98 10.27
C LEU A 60 32.64 67.10 9.08
N PRO A 61 33.38 67.04 7.94
CA PRO A 61 32.98 66.17 6.82
C PRO A 61 32.93 64.69 7.20
N VAL A 62 33.82 64.24 8.10
CA VAL A 62 33.84 62.85 8.57
C VAL A 62 32.59 62.54 9.41
N TYR A 63 32.13 63.47 10.24
CA TYR A 63 30.89 63.30 10.99
C TYR A 63 29.66 63.34 10.08
N GLU A 64 29.67 64.17 9.03
CA GLU A 64 28.64 64.19 7.98
C GLU A 64 28.56 62.86 7.21
N ASP A 65 29.71 62.28 6.83
CA ASP A 65 29.79 60.97 6.19
C ASP A 65 29.28 59.85 7.13
N ILE A 66 29.61 59.90 8.42
CA ILE A 66 29.12 58.92 9.40
C ILE A 66 27.60 59.04 9.60
N ALA A 67 27.06 60.26 9.67
CA ALA A 67 25.63 60.49 9.79
C ALA A 67 24.87 59.98 8.54
N SER A 68 25.39 60.28 7.35
CA SER A 68 24.85 59.81 6.06
C SER A 68 24.87 58.28 5.96
N GLU A 69 25.95 57.62 6.40
CA GLU A 69 26.06 56.16 6.46
C GLU A 69 24.99 55.53 7.38
N LEU A 70 24.75 56.12 8.56
CA LEU A 70 23.71 55.65 9.49
C LEU A 70 22.29 55.89 8.93
N GLU A 71 22.05 57.04 8.30
CA GLU A 71 20.77 57.34 7.65
C GLU A 71 20.48 56.36 6.50
N ASN A 72 21.51 56.01 5.71
CA ASN A 72 21.41 54.97 4.69
C ASN A 72 21.08 53.60 5.31
N GLN A 73 21.77 53.19 6.37
CA GLN A 73 21.48 51.94 7.09
C GLN A 73 20.04 51.90 7.64
N ILE A 74 19.55 53.00 8.21
CA ILE A 74 18.16 53.10 8.69
C ILE A 74 17.17 52.97 7.53
N SER A 75 17.42 53.64 6.40
CA SER A 75 16.53 53.59 5.24
C SER A 75 16.48 52.21 4.58
N HIS A 76 17.58 51.46 4.62
CA HIS A 76 17.70 50.15 3.98
C HIS A 76 17.26 48.99 4.89
N ILE A 77 17.08 49.25 6.19
CA ILE A 77 16.72 48.21 7.16
C ILE A 77 15.39 47.53 6.82
N ASP A 78 14.42 48.32 6.34
CA ASP A 78 13.11 47.80 5.93
C ASP A 78 13.25 46.83 4.75
N VAL A 79 14.07 47.20 3.76
CA VAL A 79 14.35 46.38 2.58
C VAL A 79 15.04 45.08 2.98
N ASP A 80 15.95 45.13 3.95
CA ASP A 80 16.68 43.94 4.39
C ASP A 80 15.81 43.00 5.24
N TYR A 81 14.97 43.50 6.14
CA TYR A 81 13.99 42.68 6.85
C TYR A 81 12.94 42.07 5.90
N GLN A 82 12.52 42.81 4.86
CA GLN A 82 11.64 42.26 3.82
C GLN A 82 12.27 41.07 3.06
N LYS A 83 13.59 41.10 2.80
CA LYS A 83 14.30 39.95 2.21
C LYS A 83 14.22 38.72 3.12
N PHE A 84 14.28 38.91 4.45
CA PHE A 84 14.14 37.82 5.42
C PHE A 84 12.71 37.27 5.48
N THR A 85 11.69 38.14 5.53
CA THR A 85 10.29 37.71 5.42
C THR A 85 10.06 36.91 4.15
N THR A 86 10.66 37.35 3.03
CA THR A 86 10.59 36.63 1.75
C THR A 86 11.26 35.26 1.83
N GLN A 87 12.39 35.13 2.52
CA GLN A 87 13.07 33.83 2.72
C GLN A 87 12.28 32.88 3.63
N LEU A 88 11.68 33.40 4.71
CA LEU A 88 10.80 32.65 5.61
C LEU A 88 9.54 32.17 4.86
N SER A 89 8.91 33.03 4.06
CA SER A 89 7.76 32.67 3.23
C SER A 89 8.12 31.59 2.21
N LYS A 90 9.27 31.71 1.54
CA LYS A 90 9.75 30.66 0.61
C LYS A 90 9.99 29.33 1.34
N HIS A 91 10.51 29.37 2.56
CA HIS A 91 10.73 28.15 3.36
C HIS A 91 9.42 27.56 3.90
N ARG A 92 8.41 28.39 4.21
CA ARG A 92 7.03 27.96 4.53
C ARG A 92 6.43 27.16 3.39
N GLU A 93 6.48 27.70 2.18
CA GLU A 93 6.01 27.04 0.96
C GLU A 93 6.76 25.73 0.69
N GLU A 94 8.08 25.73 0.91
CA GLU A 94 8.91 24.53 0.79
C GLU A 94 8.46 23.42 1.76
N LEU A 95 8.25 23.75 3.05
CA LEU A 95 7.82 22.80 4.07
C LEU A 95 6.43 22.23 3.78
N HIS A 96 5.47 23.06 3.36
CA HIS A 96 4.15 22.59 2.93
C HIS A 96 4.26 21.64 1.76
N ARG A 97 5.04 22.00 0.74
CA ARG A 97 5.23 21.17 -0.45
C ARG A 97 5.87 19.82 -0.12
N GLU A 98 6.86 19.77 0.76
CA GLU A 98 7.50 18.49 1.13
C GLU A 98 6.61 17.62 2.03
N ILE A 99 5.75 18.23 2.86
CA ILE A 99 4.71 17.50 3.61
C ILE A 99 3.65 16.94 2.67
N ASP A 100 3.20 17.75 1.71
CA ASP A 100 2.27 17.35 0.68
C ASP A 100 2.82 16.14 -0.07
N LYS A 101 4.06 16.22 -0.60
CA LYS A 101 4.72 15.09 -1.26
C LYS A 101 4.80 13.84 -0.38
N ALA A 102 5.11 13.99 0.90
CA ALA A 102 5.23 12.85 1.81
C ALA A 102 3.87 12.22 2.15
N ILE A 103 2.81 13.01 2.23
CA ILE A 103 1.44 12.55 2.44
C ILE A 103 0.88 11.94 1.15
N ASP A 104 1.09 12.57 0.01
CA ASP A 104 0.69 12.05 -1.31
C ASP A 104 1.37 10.69 -1.58
N GLN A 105 2.62 10.50 -1.15
CA GLN A 105 3.28 9.18 -1.17
C GLN A 105 2.56 8.14 -0.30
N ARG A 106 2.05 8.53 0.88
CA ARG A 106 1.26 7.63 1.74
C ARG A 106 -0.11 7.35 1.15
N GLU A 107 -0.74 8.31 0.48
CA GLU A 107 -1.98 8.10 -0.28
C GLU A 107 -1.75 7.10 -1.42
N LYS A 108 -0.64 7.21 -2.16
CA LYS A 108 -0.25 6.21 -3.17
C LYS A 108 -0.07 4.81 -2.57
N GLU A 109 0.57 4.69 -1.40
CA GLU A 109 0.69 3.40 -0.69
C GLU A 109 -0.68 2.85 -0.24
N ILE A 110 -1.61 3.71 0.16
CA ILE A 110 -2.99 3.34 0.51
C ILE A 110 -3.72 2.78 -0.72
N ASP A 111 -3.60 3.45 -1.88
CA ASP A 111 -4.20 3.00 -3.14
C ASP A 111 -3.58 1.70 -3.67
N GLU A 112 -2.27 1.53 -3.53
CA GLU A 112 -1.59 0.27 -3.84
C GLU A 112 -2.08 -0.89 -2.95
N ASN A 113 -2.21 -0.65 -1.64
CA ASN A 113 -2.75 -1.65 -0.71
C ASN A 113 -4.20 -2.00 -1.01
N LYS A 114 -4.99 -1.00 -1.43
CA LYS A 114 -6.37 -1.19 -1.89
C LYS A 114 -6.43 -2.10 -3.13
N LEU A 115 -5.61 -1.83 -4.15
CA LEU A 115 -5.55 -2.65 -5.35
C LEU A 115 -5.11 -4.09 -5.04
N LYS A 116 -4.11 -4.27 -4.16
CA LYS A 116 -3.69 -5.60 -3.69
C LYS A 116 -4.83 -6.33 -2.97
N HIS A 117 -5.52 -5.67 -2.05
CA HIS A 117 -6.66 -6.23 -1.31
C HIS A 117 -7.77 -6.67 -2.28
N LEU A 118 -8.15 -5.81 -3.24
CA LEU A 118 -9.14 -6.14 -4.28
C LEU A 118 -8.71 -7.31 -5.15
N SER A 119 -7.44 -7.34 -5.59
CA SER A 119 -6.90 -8.44 -6.40
C SER A 119 -6.98 -9.78 -5.68
N ILE A 120 -6.62 -9.83 -4.39
CA ILE A 120 -6.67 -11.06 -3.58
C ILE A 120 -8.11 -11.60 -3.48
N LEU A 121 -9.08 -10.75 -3.13
CA LEU A 121 -10.47 -11.18 -3.00
C LEU A 121 -11.09 -11.56 -4.36
N THR A 122 -10.78 -10.82 -5.42
CA THR A 122 -11.32 -11.06 -6.77
C THR A 122 -10.79 -12.37 -7.34
N LYS A 123 -9.49 -12.66 -7.15
CA LYS A 123 -8.89 -13.93 -7.55
C LYS A 123 -9.57 -15.11 -6.84
N HIS A 124 -9.79 -14.98 -5.53
CA HIS A 124 -10.45 -16.04 -4.76
C HIS A 124 -11.92 -16.24 -5.17
N LEU A 125 -12.64 -15.15 -5.46
CA LEU A 125 -14.00 -15.22 -6.01
C LEU A 125 -14.03 -15.93 -7.37
N GLU A 126 -13.06 -15.67 -8.25
CA GLU A 126 -12.97 -16.34 -9.56
C GLU A 126 -12.71 -17.85 -9.40
N GLU A 127 -11.82 -18.25 -8.49
CA GLU A 127 -11.58 -19.67 -8.17
C GLU A 127 -12.86 -20.36 -7.70
N ILE A 128 -13.68 -19.69 -6.87
CA ILE A 128 -14.98 -20.20 -6.42
C ILE A 128 -15.98 -20.31 -7.59
N LYS A 129 -16.03 -19.30 -8.48
CA LYS A 129 -16.90 -19.33 -9.67
C LYS A 129 -16.52 -20.44 -10.65
N GLN A 130 -15.23 -20.73 -10.81
CA GLN A 130 -14.75 -21.86 -11.60
C GLN A 130 -15.19 -23.21 -11.00
N LEU A 131 -15.08 -23.36 -9.68
CA LEU A 131 -15.59 -24.56 -8.99
C LEU A 131 -17.11 -24.70 -9.15
N GLN A 132 -17.87 -23.61 -9.05
CA GLN A 132 -19.32 -23.61 -9.33
C GLN A 132 -19.63 -24.04 -10.78
N SER A 133 -18.88 -23.55 -11.77
CA SER A 133 -19.03 -23.98 -13.16
C SER A 133 -18.78 -25.48 -13.32
N LEU A 134 -17.71 -25.99 -12.72
CA LEU A 134 -17.39 -27.42 -12.73
C LEU A 134 -18.47 -28.28 -12.05
N MET A 135 -19.08 -27.77 -10.98
CA MET A 135 -20.22 -28.41 -10.31
C MET A 135 -21.46 -28.42 -11.21
N HIS A 136 -21.75 -27.33 -11.92
CA HIS A 136 -22.85 -27.26 -12.89
C HIS A 136 -22.64 -28.21 -14.08
N GLU A 137 -21.43 -28.31 -14.62
CA GLU A 137 -21.06 -29.29 -15.66
C GLU A 137 -21.21 -30.73 -15.17
N THR A 138 -20.79 -31.00 -13.93
CA THR A 138 -20.94 -32.33 -13.30
C THR A 138 -22.42 -32.65 -13.09
N LEU A 139 -23.23 -31.69 -12.64
CA LEU A 139 -24.69 -31.84 -12.55
C LEU A 139 -25.31 -32.14 -13.91
N HIS A 140 -24.91 -31.42 -14.96
CA HIS A 140 -25.40 -31.62 -16.32
C HIS A 140 -25.09 -33.03 -16.82
N SER A 141 -23.85 -33.50 -16.68
CA SER A 141 -23.47 -34.86 -17.07
C SER A 141 -24.16 -35.93 -16.20
N MET A 142 -24.50 -35.64 -14.95
CA MET A 142 -25.34 -36.52 -14.11
C MET A 142 -26.80 -36.55 -14.58
N TYR A 143 -27.38 -35.44 -15.04
CA TYR A 143 -28.69 -35.42 -15.70
C TYR A 143 -28.68 -36.28 -16.97
N GLU A 144 -27.65 -36.15 -17.81
CA GLU A 144 -27.51 -36.99 -19.02
C GLU A 144 -27.37 -38.48 -18.68
N MET A 145 -26.59 -38.85 -17.66
CA MET A 145 -26.46 -40.24 -17.21
C MET A 145 -27.74 -40.78 -16.59
N GLU A 146 -28.52 -39.95 -15.90
CA GLU A 146 -29.83 -40.32 -15.36
C GLU A 146 -30.88 -40.51 -16.47
N GLU A 147 -30.78 -39.80 -17.59
CA GLU A 147 -31.65 -40.01 -18.75
C GLU A 147 -31.15 -41.13 -19.68
N SER A 148 -29.85 -41.42 -19.67
CA SER A 148 -29.23 -42.48 -20.46
C SER A 148 -29.63 -43.88 -19.99
N ASN A 149 -29.72 -44.80 -20.95
CA ASN A 149 -29.93 -46.23 -20.73
C ASN A 149 -28.67 -47.06 -21.08
N GLU A 150 -27.51 -46.41 -21.23
CA GLU A 150 -26.22 -47.09 -21.41
C GLU A 150 -25.69 -47.65 -20.09
N VAL A 151 -25.45 -48.96 -20.07
CA VAL A 151 -25.06 -49.69 -18.86
C VAL A 151 -23.61 -49.39 -18.45
N THR A 152 -22.69 -49.29 -19.41
CA THR A 152 -21.25 -49.16 -19.14
C THR A 152 -20.87 -47.81 -18.48
N PRO A 153 -21.27 -46.63 -18.99
CA PRO A 153 -20.91 -45.35 -18.38
C PRO A 153 -21.50 -45.20 -16.97
N THR A 154 -22.75 -45.67 -16.78
CA THR A 154 -23.46 -45.62 -15.50
C THR A 154 -22.83 -46.50 -14.43
N ILE A 155 -22.35 -47.70 -14.79
CA ILE A 155 -21.67 -48.60 -13.83
C ILE A 155 -20.30 -48.06 -13.42
N ASN A 156 -19.60 -47.40 -14.34
CA ASN A 156 -18.30 -46.79 -14.10
C ASN A 156 -18.38 -45.44 -13.38
N TYR A 157 -19.57 -44.92 -13.12
CA TYR A 157 -19.76 -43.67 -12.38
C TYR A 157 -19.09 -43.72 -11.00
N SER A 158 -18.25 -42.73 -10.73
CA SER A 158 -17.66 -42.45 -9.42
C SER A 158 -18.12 -41.08 -8.92
N SER A 159 -18.58 -41.02 -7.68
CA SER A 159 -19.06 -39.79 -7.07
C SER A 159 -17.93 -38.78 -6.88
N LYS A 160 -18.19 -37.50 -7.19
CA LYS A 160 -17.30 -36.37 -6.88
C LYS A 160 -17.77 -35.58 -5.65
N ASN A 161 -18.84 -36.01 -4.98
CA ASN A 161 -19.43 -35.26 -3.85
C ASN A 161 -18.43 -35.05 -2.71
N GLN A 162 -17.59 -36.06 -2.44
CA GLN A 162 -16.54 -35.95 -1.42
C GLN A 162 -15.47 -34.92 -1.78
N GLU A 163 -15.21 -34.71 -3.07
CA GLU A 163 -14.28 -33.69 -3.56
C GLU A 163 -14.90 -32.29 -3.44
N PHE A 164 -16.15 -32.12 -3.88
CA PHE A 164 -16.88 -30.85 -3.76
C PHE A 164 -17.26 -30.50 -2.31
N SER A 165 -17.29 -31.49 -1.41
CA SER A 165 -17.44 -31.26 0.03
C SER A 165 -16.17 -30.71 0.68
N LYS A 166 -15.05 -30.55 -0.04
CA LYS A 166 -13.88 -29.84 0.48
C LYS A 166 -13.98 -28.37 0.09
N LEU A 167 -14.47 -27.56 1.03
CA LEU A 167 -14.66 -26.13 0.79
C LEU A 167 -13.30 -25.42 0.60
N PRO A 168 -13.25 -24.41 -0.29
CA PRO A 168 -12.08 -23.56 -0.41
C PRO A 168 -11.85 -22.78 0.89
N PRO A 169 -10.58 -22.54 1.29
CA PRO A 169 -10.27 -21.82 2.52
C PRO A 169 -10.81 -20.39 2.47
N LYS A 170 -11.24 -19.84 3.61
CA LYS A 170 -11.64 -18.45 3.76
C LYS A 170 -10.40 -17.56 3.76
N VAL A 171 -10.38 -16.58 2.86
CA VAL A 171 -9.33 -15.57 2.81
C VAL A 171 -9.73 -14.42 3.74
N ILE A 172 -8.92 -14.15 4.76
CA ILE A 172 -9.03 -12.95 5.59
C ILE A 172 -7.89 -12.00 5.23
N VAL A 173 -8.25 -10.80 4.81
CA VAL A 173 -7.30 -9.71 4.56
C VAL A 173 -7.48 -8.65 5.64
N SER A 174 -6.41 -8.34 6.37
CA SER A 174 -6.44 -7.32 7.42
C SER A 174 -6.15 -5.94 6.83
N MET A 175 -7.01 -4.97 7.15
CA MET A 175 -6.90 -3.61 6.64
C MET A 175 -5.72 -2.84 7.26
N PRO A 176 -4.97 -2.04 6.47
CA PRO A 176 -3.99 -1.10 6.98
C PRO A 176 -4.64 -0.09 7.95
N LYS A 177 -3.94 0.25 9.03
CA LYS A 177 -4.32 1.29 9.97
C LYS A 177 -3.30 2.43 9.91
N PHE A 178 -3.79 3.66 9.85
CA PHE A 178 -2.96 4.85 9.96
C PHE A 178 -2.75 5.18 11.44
N MET A 179 -1.50 5.19 11.87
CA MET A 179 -1.09 5.52 13.23
C MET A 179 -0.41 6.90 13.22
N PRO A 180 -1.17 8.00 13.35
CA PRO A 180 -0.60 9.35 13.36
C PRO A 180 0.28 9.55 14.60
N LYS A 181 1.43 10.22 14.43
CA LYS A 181 2.28 10.60 15.56
C LYS A 181 1.75 11.91 16.17
N PRO A 182 1.77 12.08 17.50
CA PRO A 182 1.46 13.37 18.13
C PRO A 182 2.42 14.45 17.63
N ILE A 183 1.89 15.63 17.27
CA ILE A 183 2.68 16.76 16.78
C ILE A 183 3.28 17.49 17.99
N GLU A 184 4.56 17.26 18.27
CA GLU A 184 5.28 17.97 19.31
C GLU A 184 5.83 19.31 18.80
N LYS A 185 5.42 20.41 19.43
CA LYS A 185 5.78 21.79 19.04
C LYS A 185 7.30 22.01 18.98
N GLU A 186 8.06 21.39 19.88
CA GLU A 186 9.52 21.49 19.92
C GLU A 186 10.21 20.75 18.76
N GLU A 187 9.67 19.61 18.34
CA GLU A 187 10.18 18.85 17.19
C GLU A 187 9.94 19.63 15.88
N LEU A 188 8.77 20.27 15.76
CA LEU A 188 8.39 21.12 14.63
C LEU A 188 9.26 22.39 14.54
N CYS A 189 9.48 23.07 15.68
CA CYS A 189 10.37 24.25 15.75
C CYS A 189 11.82 23.92 15.35
N ARG A 190 12.23 22.66 15.52
CA ARG A 190 13.56 22.18 15.15
C ARG A 190 13.74 22.02 13.63
N LEU A 191 12.66 21.76 12.90
CA LEU A 191 12.67 21.59 11.44
C LEU A 191 12.70 22.92 10.69
N ILE A 192 12.02 23.94 11.22
CA ILE A 192 12.00 25.30 10.65
C ILE A 192 13.39 25.95 10.71
N GLY A 193 14.27 25.55 11.63
CA GLY A 193 15.62 26.09 11.76
C GLY A 193 15.74 27.16 12.86
N LYS A 194 16.88 27.85 12.89
CA LYS A 194 17.22 28.79 13.97
C LYS A 194 17.48 30.19 13.42
N LEU A 195 17.02 31.19 14.18
CA LEU A 195 17.44 32.57 14.04
C LEU A 195 18.69 32.79 14.88
N THR A 196 19.74 33.39 14.32
CA THR A 196 20.88 33.81 15.14
C THR A 196 20.46 34.95 16.08
N PRO A 197 20.95 34.97 17.34
CA PRO A 197 20.66 36.05 18.27
C PRO A 197 21.15 37.40 17.73
N LEU A 198 20.47 38.47 18.13
CA LEU A 198 20.91 39.84 17.88
C LEU A 198 22.30 40.03 18.48
N SER A 199 23.26 40.48 17.68
CA SER A 199 24.58 40.89 18.18
C SER A 199 24.84 42.33 17.76
N THR A 200 25.28 43.13 18.72
CA THR A 200 25.74 44.50 18.50
C THR A 200 27.20 44.55 18.87
N THR A 201 28.04 44.91 17.92
CA THR A 201 29.48 45.00 18.10
C THR A 201 29.94 46.40 17.70
N LEU A 202 30.80 46.98 18.53
CA LEU A 202 31.46 48.24 18.25
C LEU A 202 32.80 47.91 17.61
N GLU A 203 32.99 48.29 16.35
CA GLU A 203 34.24 48.07 15.61
C GLU A 203 34.97 49.38 15.32
N GLU A 204 36.30 49.29 15.26
CA GLU A 204 37.18 50.30 14.66
C GLU A 204 37.34 50.00 13.15
N ARG A 205 37.21 51.00 12.27
CA ARG A 205 36.98 50.82 10.81
C ARG A 205 38.25 50.47 9.95
N VAL A 206 38.28 49.38 9.13
CA VAL A 206 39.27 49.00 8.03
C VAL A 206 38.67 48.06 6.90
N PHE A 207 39.18 47.91 5.63
CA PHE A 207 38.43 47.52 4.37
C PHE A 207 38.96 46.39 3.38
N THR A 208 38.07 45.55 2.72
CA THR A 208 38.07 44.82 1.34
C THR A 208 37.70 43.28 1.19
N ALA A 209 37.18 42.79 0.00
CA ALA A 209 36.40 41.52 -0.29
C ALA A 209 36.71 40.65 -1.60
N LYS A 210 36.09 39.43 -1.81
CA LYS A 210 36.20 38.45 -2.97
C LYS A 210 34.88 37.68 -3.38
N LYS A 211 34.83 36.87 -4.49
CA LYS A 211 33.67 36.12 -5.13
C LYS A 211 33.91 34.58 -5.47
N PRO A 212 32.87 33.70 -5.76
CA PRO A 212 32.95 32.22 -6.03
C PRO A 212 32.17 31.61 -7.28
N ASN A 213 32.09 30.25 -7.45
CA ASN A 213 31.53 29.39 -8.57
C ASN A 213 30.71 28.09 -8.12
N THR A 214 30.09 27.28 -9.03
CA THR A 214 29.07 26.14 -8.86
C THR A 214 29.27 24.84 -9.75
N SER A 215 28.54 23.67 -9.57
CA SER A 215 28.56 22.40 -10.41
C SER A 215 27.32 21.39 -10.36
N VAL A 216 27.27 20.28 -11.19
CA VAL A 216 26.15 19.25 -11.49
C VAL A 216 26.66 17.73 -11.68
N ARG A 217 25.81 16.67 -11.95
CA ARG A 217 25.94 15.15 -11.73
C ARG A 217 25.67 14.12 -12.93
N GLU A 218 25.96 12.78 -12.81
CA GLU A 218 26.12 11.66 -13.84
C GLU A 218 25.28 10.31 -13.68
N LEU A 219 25.45 9.30 -14.61
CA LEU A 219 24.70 8.01 -14.93
C LEU A 219 25.11 6.69 -14.19
N LEU A 220 24.34 5.58 -14.34
CA LEU A 220 24.50 4.24 -13.70
C LEU A 220 25.05 3.11 -14.62
N ASP A 221 25.55 2.01 -14.02
CA ASP A 221 26.42 0.98 -14.64
C ASP A 221 25.74 -0.32 -15.20
N GLU A 222 24.57 -0.79 -14.74
CA GLU A 222 23.92 -2.03 -15.24
C GLU A 222 22.38 -1.93 -15.30
N ALA A 223 21.74 -2.61 -16.27
CA ALA A 223 20.29 -2.57 -16.52
C ALA A 223 19.53 -3.73 -15.83
N GLU A 224 18.38 -3.43 -15.19
CA GLU A 224 17.55 -4.38 -14.44
C GLU A 224 16.14 -4.53 -15.07
N VAL A 225 15.61 -5.76 -15.12
CA VAL A 225 14.22 -6.03 -15.58
C VAL A 225 13.25 -5.82 -14.42
N LEU A 226 12.42 -4.78 -14.51
CA LEU A 226 11.52 -4.37 -13.41
C LEU A 226 10.16 -5.10 -13.39
N ASN A 227 9.56 -5.44 -14.54
CA ASN A 227 8.25 -6.11 -14.60
C ASN A 227 7.99 -6.80 -15.97
N THR A 228 7.04 -7.75 -16.02
CA THR A 228 6.57 -8.40 -17.26
C THR A 228 5.03 -8.46 -17.30
N ILE A 229 4.41 -7.80 -18.29
CA ILE A 229 2.96 -7.66 -18.41
C ILE A 229 2.41 -8.62 -19.48
N LYS A 230 1.37 -9.40 -19.14
CA LYS A 230 0.63 -10.24 -20.10
C LYS A 230 -0.53 -9.45 -20.70
N THR A 231 -0.39 -9.06 -21.97
CA THR A 231 -1.35 -8.18 -22.67
C THR A 231 -2.54 -8.92 -23.29
N GLY A 232 -2.50 -10.26 -23.33
CA GLY A 232 -3.55 -11.08 -23.93
C GLY A 232 -3.77 -10.82 -25.42
N HIS A 233 -2.80 -10.20 -26.11
CA HIS A 233 -2.64 -10.31 -27.55
C HIS A 233 -1.80 -11.55 -27.81
N GLU A 234 -2.12 -12.32 -28.86
CA GLU A 234 -1.23 -13.38 -29.33
C GLU A 234 0.09 -12.74 -29.77
N LYS A 235 0.03 -11.85 -30.77
CA LYS A 235 1.17 -11.02 -31.17
C LYS A 235 0.93 -9.56 -30.83
N LEU A 236 1.76 -9.01 -29.95
CA LEU A 236 1.87 -7.56 -29.74
C LEU A 236 2.56 -6.92 -30.95
N ARG A 237 2.16 -5.69 -31.29
CA ARG A 237 2.72 -4.95 -32.43
C ARG A 237 3.22 -3.57 -32.04
N SER A 238 2.52 -2.88 -31.13
CA SER A 238 2.93 -1.55 -30.67
C SER A 238 2.61 -1.38 -29.19
N VAL A 239 3.44 -0.60 -28.52
CA VAL A 239 3.35 -0.22 -27.12
C VAL A 239 3.68 1.27 -26.99
N THR A 240 2.85 2.01 -26.26
CA THR A 240 3.07 3.44 -26.01
C THR A 240 2.57 3.79 -24.61
N CYS A 241 3.27 4.68 -23.91
CA CYS A 241 2.89 5.17 -22.60
C CYS A 241 2.84 6.70 -22.64
N LEU A 242 1.94 7.28 -21.83
CA LEU A 242 1.86 8.73 -21.64
C LEU A 242 2.47 9.16 -20.30
N ASN A 243 2.35 8.31 -19.29
CA ASN A 243 2.80 8.51 -17.92
C ASN A 243 3.09 7.15 -17.27
N GLU A 244 3.58 7.17 -16.02
CA GLU A 244 3.91 5.98 -15.22
C GLU A 244 2.68 5.09 -14.85
N GLU A 245 1.48 5.41 -15.34
CA GLU A 245 0.23 4.80 -14.90
C GLU A 245 -0.50 4.01 -15.99
N GLU A 246 -0.46 4.45 -17.25
CA GLU A 246 -1.20 3.83 -18.36
C GLU A 246 -0.28 3.46 -19.54
N ILE A 247 -0.32 2.18 -19.93
CA ILE A 247 0.37 1.59 -21.08
C ILE A 247 -0.66 1.16 -22.11
N TRP A 248 -0.63 1.74 -23.30
CA TRP A 248 -1.46 1.31 -24.41
C TRP A 248 -0.71 0.30 -25.27
N THR A 249 -1.42 -0.75 -25.68
CA THR A 249 -0.88 -1.81 -26.53
C THR A 249 -1.84 -2.16 -27.65
N SER A 250 -1.28 -2.53 -28.79
CA SER A 250 -2.03 -3.12 -29.91
C SER A 250 -1.37 -4.43 -30.34
N GLY A 251 -2.17 -5.31 -30.93
CA GLY A 251 -1.72 -6.56 -31.52
C GLY A 251 -2.35 -6.83 -32.87
N GLU A 252 -2.29 -8.06 -33.38
CA GLU A 252 -2.90 -8.47 -34.66
C GLU A 252 -4.44 -8.62 -34.59
N THR A 253 -5.08 -7.82 -33.74
CA THR A 253 -6.54 -7.78 -33.54
C THR A 253 -7.05 -6.36 -33.68
N ALA A 254 -8.34 -6.19 -33.96
CA ALA A 254 -8.98 -4.86 -34.00
C ALA A 254 -9.03 -4.14 -32.64
N ASP A 255 -8.68 -4.84 -31.56
CA ASP A 255 -8.69 -4.32 -30.20
C ASP A 255 -7.36 -3.62 -29.88
N ILE A 256 -7.46 -2.39 -29.38
CA ILE A 256 -6.39 -1.63 -28.73
C ILE A 256 -6.69 -1.62 -27.24
N LYS A 257 -5.74 -2.08 -26.43
CA LYS A 257 -5.92 -2.31 -25.00
C LYS A 257 -5.06 -1.32 -24.20
N CYS A 258 -5.61 -0.78 -23.12
CA CYS A 258 -4.86 0.01 -22.14
C CYS A 258 -4.67 -0.83 -20.89
N PHE A 259 -3.46 -0.92 -20.38
CA PHE A 259 -3.10 -1.58 -19.14
C PHE A 259 -2.54 -0.55 -18.17
N ASN A 260 -2.61 -0.81 -16.88
CA ASN A 260 -1.74 -0.09 -15.94
C ASN A 260 -0.37 -0.77 -15.84
N THR A 261 0.58 -0.13 -15.15
CA THR A 261 1.94 -0.68 -14.92
C THR A 261 1.98 -1.99 -14.12
N GLN A 262 0.86 -2.41 -13.52
CA GLN A 262 0.67 -3.71 -12.86
C GLN A 262 0.08 -4.79 -13.79
N GLY A 263 -0.23 -4.45 -15.05
CA GLY A 263 -0.76 -5.36 -16.05
C GLY A 263 -2.28 -5.57 -16.00
N VAL A 264 -3.03 -4.73 -15.29
CA VAL A 264 -4.51 -4.78 -15.25
C VAL A 264 -5.09 -3.99 -16.43
N LEU A 265 -5.93 -4.64 -17.23
CA LEU A 265 -6.64 -4.03 -18.37
C LEU A 265 -7.61 -2.94 -17.89
N GLN A 266 -7.35 -1.70 -18.30
CA GLN A 266 -8.16 -0.50 -18.00
C GLN A 266 -9.24 -0.26 -19.05
N LYS A 267 -8.88 -0.31 -20.35
CA LYS A 267 -9.75 0.09 -21.46
C LYS A 267 -9.51 -0.79 -22.68
N THR A 268 -10.54 -0.96 -23.51
CA THR A 268 -10.41 -1.58 -24.83
C THR A 268 -11.15 -0.74 -25.87
N ILE A 269 -10.45 -0.37 -26.93
CA ILE A 269 -10.96 0.41 -28.06
C ILE A 269 -10.91 -0.46 -29.30
N LYS A 270 -11.99 -0.47 -30.08
CA LYS A 270 -12.03 -1.15 -31.38
C LYS A 270 -11.73 -0.19 -32.50
N THR A 271 -10.85 -0.58 -33.42
CA THR A 271 -10.58 0.19 -34.64
C THR A 271 -11.83 0.29 -35.51
N LYS A 272 -11.95 1.39 -36.26
CA LYS A 272 -13.08 1.64 -37.16
C LYS A 272 -13.17 0.67 -38.33
N SER A 273 -12.05 0.16 -38.83
CA SER A 273 -12.03 -0.79 -39.94
C SER A 273 -12.35 -2.23 -39.53
N GLY A 274 -12.34 -2.53 -38.22
CA GLY A 274 -12.36 -3.91 -37.72
C GLY A 274 -11.07 -4.68 -38.03
N SER A 275 -10.01 -4.00 -38.47
CA SER A 275 -8.67 -4.55 -38.70
C SER A 275 -7.71 -4.07 -37.60
N TRP A 276 -6.57 -4.74 -37.40
CA TRP A 276 -5.55 -4.22 -36.49
C TRP A 276 -5.01 -2.85 -36.94
N PRO A 277 -4.67 -1.95 -36.01
CA PRO A 277 -3.99 -0.70 -36.33
C PRO A 277 -2.54 -1.00 -36.77
N ALA A 278 -1.97 -0.17 -37.62
CA ALA A 278 -0.56 -0.31 -37.98
C ALA A 278 0.36 0.20 -36.85
N ASP A 279 -0.04 1.27 -36.18
CA ASP A 279 0.65 1.79 -35.01
C ASP A 279 -0.28 2.66 -34.13
N ILE A 280 0.16 2.92 -32.90
CA ILE A 280 -0.54 3.73 -31.90
C ILE A 280 0.41 4.74 -31.24
N ALA A 281 -0.08 5.92 -30.87
CA ALA A 281 0.64 6.90 -30.06
C ALA A 281 -0.34 7.66 -29.15
N VAL A 282 0.18 8.41 -28.17
CA VAL A 282 -0.67 9.17 -27.23
C VAL A 282 -0.23 10.63 -27.18
N TYR A 283 -1.20 11.54 -27.18
CA TYR A 283 -0.96 12.97 -26.96
C TYR A 283 -0.76 13.27 -25.48
N SER A 284 -0.06 14.38 -25.18
CA SER A 284 0.15 14.89 -23.82
C SER A 284 -1.15 15.11 -23.02
N ASP A 285 -2.29 15.24 -23.71
CA ASP A 285 -3.61 15.43 -23.12
C ASP A 285 -4.40 14.13 -22.87
N GLY A 286 -3.78 12.96 -23.01
CA GLY A 286 -4.43 11.66 -22.81
C GLY A 286 -5.13 11.08 -24.04
N ALA A 287 -5.15 11.79 -25.17
CA ALA A 287 -5.84 11.29 -26.37
C ALA A 287 -4.99 10.25 -27.12
N LEU A 288 -5.56 9.06 -27.34
CA LEU A 288 -4.96 8.00 -28.16
C LEU A 288 -5.08 8.36 -29.64
N VAL A 289 -4.06 8.13 -30.44
CA VAL A 289 -4.09 8.20 -31.89
C VAL A 289 -3.64 6.86 -32.48
N TYR A 290 -4.31 6.39 -33.52
CA TYR A 290 -3.94 5.15 -34.20
C TYR A 290 -4.01 5.29 -35.72
N SER A 291 -3.11 4.59 -36.42
CA SER A 291 -3.06 4.54 -37.88
C SER A 291 -3.78 3.31 -38.41
N ASP A 292 -4.56 3.48 -39.48
CA ASP A 292 -5.33 2.42 -40.11
C ASP A 292 -4.99 2.35 -41.60
N VAL A 293 -4.20 1.34 -41.96
CA VAL A 293 -3.71 1.13 -43.33
C VAL A 293 -4.84 0.77 -44.30
N ARG A 294 -5.88 0.06 -43.82
CA ARG A 294 -6.99 -0.39 -44.65
C ARG A 294 -7.88 0.78 -45.07
N THR A 295 -8.14 1.70 -44.16
CA THR A 295 -8.91 2.92 -44.42
C THR A 295 -8.06 4.11 -44.85
N ARG A 296 -6.73 3.96 -44.86
CA ARG A 296 -5.74 5.00 -45.19
C ARG A 296 -5.89 6.25 -44.33
N THR A 297 -6.25 6.04 -43.07
CA THR A 297 -6.71 7.11 -42.19
C THR A 297 -6.00 7.02 -40.84
N VAL A 298 -5.69 8.17 -40.25
CA VAL A 298 -5.27 8.29 -38.86
C VAL A 298 -6.45 8.79 -38.05
N TYR A 299 -6.77 8.09 -36.97
CA TYR A 299 -7.89 8.38 -36.09
C TYR A 299 -7.40 8.83 -34.71
N LYS A 300 -8.07 9.83 -34.13
CA LYS A 300 -7.87 10.27 -32.75
C LYS A 300 -9.04 9.79 -31.89
N VAL A 301 -8.75 9.29 -30.70
CA VAL A 301 -9.74 8.82 -29.73
C VAL A 301 -9.60 9.61 -28.44
N LYS A 302 -10.68 10.29 -28.05
CA LYS A 302 -10.76 11.05 -26.79
C LYS A 302 -12.14 10.87 -26.17
N ASN A 303 -12.21 10.58 -24.87
CA ASN A 303 -13.47 10.38 -24.14
C ASN A 303 -14.44 9.37 -24.80
N GLY A 304 -13.91 8.30 -25.41
CA GLY A 304 -14.70 7.26 -26.08
C GLY A 304 -15.24 7.66 -27.48
N GLN A 305 -14.96 8.88 -27.95
CA GLN A 305 -15.29 9.32 -29.31
C GLN A 305 -14.08 9.15 -30.22
N THR A 306 -14.30 8.61 -31.43
CA THR A 306 -13.28 8.42 -32.46
C THR A 306 -13.50 9.41 -33.59
N GLU A 307 -12.50 10.25 -33.85
CA GLU A 307 -12.49 11.28 -34.88
C GLU A 307 -11.45 10.95 -35.95
N GLU A 308 -11.78 11.22 -37.21
CA GLU A 308 -10.83 11.17 -38.33
C GLU A 308 -10.03 12.48 -38.37
N ILE A 309 -8.70 12.39 -38.30
CA ILE A 309 -7.83 13.58 -38.30
C ILE A 309 -7.00 13.72 -39.58
N ILE A 310 -6.65 12.61 -40.24
CA ILE A 310 -5.87 12.60 -41.49
C ILE A 310 -6.38 11.47 -42.38
N ARG A 311 -6.75 11.76 -43.63
CA ARG A 311 -7.06 10.74 -44.66
C ARG A 311 -6.13 10.90 -45.86
N LEU A 312 -5.46 9.83 -46.22
CA LEU A 312 -4.41 9.82 -47.24
C LEU A 312 -4.91 9.24 -48.57
N GLN A 313 -4.35 9.76 -49.66
CA GLN A 313 -4.60 9.30 -51.04
C GLN A 313 -3.27 8.88 -51.66
N GLY A 314 -3.20 7.66 -52.21
CA GLY A 314 -1.97 7.08 -52.77
C GLY A 314 -0.88 6.72 -51.75
N TRP A 315 -1.12 6.93 -50.45
CA TRP A 315 -0.20 6.66 -49.35
C TRP A 315 -0.92 5.96 -48.19
N ARG A 316 -0.17 5.17 -47.42
CA ARG A 316 -0.64 4.40 -46.27
C ARG A 316 0.15 4.81 -45.03
N PRO A 317 -0.51 5.16 -43.91
CA PRO A 317 0.19 5.51 -42.68
C PRO A 317 0.64 4.24 -41.96
N THR A 318 1.92 4.13 -41.60
CA THR A 318 2.49 2.91 -41.01
C THR A 318 2.97 3.06 -39.57
N ASN A 319 3.61 4.17 -39.20
CA ASN A 319 4.11 4.43 -37.83
C ASN A 319 3.84 5.87 -37.40
N LEU A 320 3.66 6.11 -36.10
CA LEU A 320 3.21 7.38 -35.52
C LEU A 320 4.09 7.81 -34.33
N CYS A 321 4.48 9.08 -34.29
CA CYS A 321 5.12 9.68 -33.10
C CYS A 321 4.51 11.04 -32.79
N VAL A 322 4.08 11.27 -31.55
CA VAL A 322 3.67 12.60 -31.08
C VAL A 322 4.90 13.34 -30.57
N THR A 323 5.16 14.52 -31.13
CA THR A 323 6.30 15.37 -30.75
C THR A 323 6.05 16.12 -29.44
N SER A 324 7.13 16.60 -28.82
CA SER A 324 7.11 17.50 -27.66
C SER A 324 6.27 18.77 -27.88
N SER A 325 6.18 19.22 -29.13
CA SER A 325 5.36 20.38 -29.54
C SER A 325 3.86 20.08 -29.72
N GLY A 326 3.45 18.81 -29.64
CA GLY A 326 2.09 18.36 -29.94
C GLY A 326 1.79 18.14 -31.42
N ASP A 327 2.79 18.24 -32.31
CA ASP A 327 2.69 17.81 -33.72
C ASP A 327 2.75 16.27 -33.83
N LEU A 328 2.19 15.72 -34.90
CA LEU A 328 2.20 14.28 -35.21
C LEU A 328 3.17 14.01 -36.38
N LEU A 329 4.19 13.19 -36.15
CA LEU A 329 5.04 12.61 -37.18
C LEU A 329 4.40 11.31 -37.66
N VAL A 330 4.29 11.15 -38.98
CA VAL A 330 3.70 9.96 -39.60
C VAL A 330 4.64 9.43 -40.67
N THR A 331 5.08 8.18 -40.51
CA THR A 331 5.74 7.43 -41.57
C THR A 331 4.68 6.90 -42.54
N MET A 332 4.94 7.03 -43.84
CA MET A 332 4.02 6.63 -44.90
C MET A 332 4.70 5.83 -45.99
N LEU A 333 3.97 4.85 -46.53
CA LEU A 333 4.36 4.07 -47.71
C LEU A 333 3.44 4.41 -48.87
N ASN A 334 3.96 4.47 -50.09
CA ASN A 334 3.12 4.60 -51.28
C ASN A 334 2.40 3.28 -51.59
N ASP A 335 1.32 3.35 -52.37
CA ASP A 335 0.47 2.18 -52.67
C ASP A 335 1.20 1.02 -53.39
N ASP A 336 2.29 1.32 -54.10
CA ASP A 336 3.11 0.34 -54.82
C ASP A 336 4.33 -0.15 -54.00
N TYR A 337 4.46 0.29 -52.75
CA TYR A 337 5.55 -0.06 -51.81
C TYR A 337 6.97 0.24 -52.31
N THR A 338 7.13 1.20 -53.23
CA THR A 338 8.43 1.60 -53.79
C THR A 338 9.04 2.84 -53.13
N GLN A 339 8.29 3.54 -52.28
CA GLN A 339 8.74 4.77 -51.64
C GLN A 339 8.18 4.92 -50.23
N SER A 340 9.05 5.38 -49.33
CA SER A 340 8.70 5.76 -47.97
C SER A 340 8.97 7.25 -47.73
N LYS A 341 8.17 7.89 -46.88
CA LYS A 341 8.42 9.26 -46.43
C LYS A 341 7.91 9.49 -45.01
N VAL A 342 8.42 10.54 -44.38
CA VAL A 342 7.95 11.03 -43.09
C VAL A 342 7.28 12.38 -43.28
N VAL A 343 6.12 12.57 -42.66
CA VAL A 343 5.37 13.83 -42.73
C VAL A 343 5.03 14.31 -41.32
N ARG A 344 5.36 15.56 -41.01
CA ARG A 344 4.99 16.24 -39.76
C ARG A 344 3.67 16.98 -39.96
N TYR A 345 2.69 16.69 -39.13
CA TYR A 345 1.37 17.29 -39.12
C TYR A 345 1.13 18.13 -37.86
N SER A 346 0.48 19.28 -38.04
CA SER A 346 -0.11 20.07 -36.95
C SER A 346 -1.62 20.02 -37.11
N GLY A 347 -2.28 19.13 -36.36
CA GLY A 347 -3.66 18.74 -36.66
C GLY A 347 -3.73 18.02 -38.02
N SER A 348 -4.51 18.54 -38.97
CA SER A 348 -4.61 18.02 -40.34
C SER A 348 -3.66 18.73 -41.34
N THR A 349 -2.90 19.74 -40.89
CA THR A 349 -2.03 20.55 -41.77
C THR A 349 -0.62 19.97 -41.86
N VAL A 350 -0.13 19.76 -43.08
CA VAL A 350 1.26 19.33 -43.33
C VAL A 350 2.22 20.50 -43.04
N LYS A 351 3.15 20.30 -42.10
CA LYS A 351 4.24 21.25 -41.78
C LYS A 351 5.53 20.95 -42.53
N LEU A 352 5.88 19.67 -42.63
CA LEU A 352 7.15 19.23 -43.21
C LEU A 352 6.96 17.86 -43.86
N THR A 353 7.58 17.66 -45.02
CA THR A 353 7.70 16.35 -45.67
C THR A 353 9.18 16.05 -45.84
N ILE A 354 9.61 14.90 -45.33
CA ILE A 354 10.98 14.43 -45.33
C ILE A 354 10.99 13.15 -46.16
N GLN A 355 11.73 13.14 -47.26
CA GLN A 355 11.76 11.99 -48.17
C GLN A 355 13.12 11.85 -48.85
N PHE A 356 13.73 12.96 -49.24
CA PHE A 356 15.00 13.00 -49.93
C PHE A 356 16.02 13.82 -49.16
N ASP A 357 17.30 13.48 -49.28
CA ASP A 357 18.39 14.29 -48.77
C ASP A 357 18.65 15.52 -49.66
N ASP A 358 19.64 16.32 -49.27
CA ASP A 358 20.02 17.54 -50.01
C ASP A 358 20.54 17.22 -51.44
N ASP A 359 20.94 15.97 -51.71
CA ASP A 359 21.41 15.48 -53.02
C ASP A 359 20.29 14.82 -53.85
N GLY A 360 19.06 14.79 -53.33
CA GLY A 360 17.90 14.20 -53.98
C GLY A 360 17.83 12.67 -53.91
N GLN A 361 18.67 12.02 -53.10
CA GLN A 361 18.61 10.59 -52.86
C GLN A 361 17.54 10.27 -51.80
N PRO A 362 16.83 9.15 -51.92
CA PRO A 362 15.83 8.75 -50.92
C PRO A 362 16.49 8.54 -49.56
N LEU A 363 15.95 9.16 -48.51
CA LEU A 363 16.43 9.01 -47.15
C LEU A 363 16.13 7.62 -46.56
N TYR A 364 15.03 7.01 -47.02
CA TYR A 364 14.45 5.78 -46.49
C TYR A 364 14.27 4.74 -47.59
N SER A 365 14.31 3.46 -47.21
CA SER A 365 14.07 2.33 -48.10
C SER A 365 12.63 2.34 -48.66
N GLY A 366 12.48 1.89 -49.90
CA GLY A 366 11.19 1.77 -50.59
C GLY A 366 10.71 0.32 -50.59
N ASN A 367 10.11 -0.12 -49.49
CA ASN A 367 9.54 -1.46 -49.32
C ASN A 367 8.32 -1.43 -48.38
N ASP A 368 7.75 -2.61 -48.08
CA ASP A 368 6.60 -2.78 -47.20
C ASP A 368 6.94 -2.88 -45.71
N ASP A 369 8.22 -2.83 -45.33
CA ASP A 369 8.62 -2.82 -43.93
C ASP A 369 8.20 -1.54 -43.21
N ILE A 370 7.91 -1.67 -41.92
CA ILE A 370 7.54 -0.55 -41.06
C ILE A 370 8.81 0.17 -40.62
N LYS A 371 8.85 1.48 -40.81
CA LYS A 371 9.92 2.34 -40.32
C LYS A 371 9.47 3.02 -39.03
N TYR A 372 10.07 2.63 -37.91
CA TYR A 372 9.74 3.14 -36.58
C TYR A 372 10.36 4.53 -36.37
N ILE A 373 9.63 5.45 -35.74
CA ILE A 373 10.02 6.85 -35.64
C ILE A 373 9.87 7.39 -34.21
N THR A 374 10.81 8.26 -33.78
CA THR A 374 10.75 9.00 -32.51
C THR A 374 11.34 10.41 -32.66
N GLU A 375 10.99 11.34 -31.76
CA GLU A 375 11.63 12.66 -31.62
C GLU A 375 12.59 12.66 -30.43
N ASN A 376 13.84 13.11 -30.62
CA ASN A 376 14.83 13.27 -29.56
C ASN A 376 14.65 14.63 -28.85
N ARG A 377 15.12 14.76 -27.61
CA ARG A 377 15.12 16.02 -26.81
C ARG A 377 15.83 17.18 -27.49
N ASN A 378 16.82 16.90 -28.34
CA ASN A 378 17.49 17.93 -29.15
C ASN A 378 16.65 18.35 -30.39
N LEU A 379 15.41 17.85 -30.51
CA LEU A 379 14.45 18.06 -31.61
C LEU A 379 14.80 17.36 -32.93
N ASP A 380 15.76 16.43 -32.92
CA ASP A 380 15.99 15.55 -34.05
C ASP A 380 14.88 14.51 -34.21
N ILE A 381 14.70 14.05 -35.43
CA ILE A 381 13.81 12.95 -35.79
C ILE A 381 14.69 11.74 -36.07
N CYS A 382 14.50 10.69 -35.27
CA CYS A 382 15.25 9.44 -35.38
C CYS A 382 14.33 8.36 -35.94
N LEU A 383 14.79 7.64 -36.97
CA LEU A 383 14.01 6.63 -37.66
C LEU A 383 14.82 5.34 -37.85
N ALA A 384 14.25 4.20 -37.48
CA ALA A 384 14.81 2.88 -37.69
C ALA A 384 14.27 2.29 -39.00
N ASP A 385 15.18 1.90 -39.90
CA ASP A 385 14.90 1.34 -41.21
C ASP A 385 15.65 0.01 -41.36
N SER A 386 14.92 -1.09 -41.13
CA SER A 386 15.46 -2.46 -41.09
C SER A 386 16.11 -2.86 -42.42
N GLU A 387 15.44 -2.59 -43.53
CA GLU A 387 15.93 -2.89 -44.88
C GLU A 387 17.16 -2.06 -45.25
N ALA A 388 17.20 -0.79 -44.82
CA ALA A 388 18.42 0.01 -44.98
C ALA A 388 19.54 -0.42 -44.03
N GLY A 389 19.27 -1.31 -43.06
CA GLY A 389 20.18 -1.69 -41.98
C GLY A 389 20.68 -0.49 -41.20
N ALA A 390 19.82 0.53 -40.99
CA ALA A 390 20.27 1.81 -40.48
C ALA A 390 19.24 2.55 -39.61
N VAL A 391 19.73 3.19 -38.55
CA VAL A 391 19.02 4.30 -37.90
C VAL A 391 19.41 5.59 -38.61
N VAL A 392 18.41 6.26 -39.19
CA VAL A 392 18.54 7.53 -39.93
C VAL A 392 18.11 8.67 -39.01
N VAL A 393 19.01 9.61 -38.74
CA VAL A 393 18.71 10.77 -37.90
C VAL A 393 18.76 12.04 -38.73
N VAL A 394 17.66 12.79 -38.70
CA VAL A 394 17.54 14.10 -39.37
C VAL A 394 17.24 15.16 -38.33
N ASN A 395 17.68 16.39 -38.56
CA ASN A 395 17.35 17.51 -37.66
C ASN A 395 15.88 17.94 -37.82
N GLN A 396 15.43 18.89 -36.99
CA GLN A 396 14.07 19.44 -37.04
C GLN A 396 13.65 19.96 -38.43
N ALA A 397 14.60 20.38 -39.27
CA ALA A 397 14.34 20.87 -40.63
C ALA A 397 14.27 19.73 -41.68
N GLY A 398 14.48 18.47 -41.29
CA GLY A 398 14.49 17.31 -42.17
C GLY A 398 15.81 17.06 -42.89
N LYS A 399 16.90 17.73 -42.50
CA LYS A 399 18.24 17.50 -43.07
C LYS A 399 18.94 16.34 -42.36
N LEU A 400 19.55 15.45 -43.15
CA LEU A 400 20.33 14.32 -42.65
C LEU A 400 21.47 14.80 -41.74
N ARG A 401 21.50 14.30 -40.50
CA ARG A 401 22.61 14.48 -39.56
C ARG A 401 23.61 13.33 -39.66
N PHE A 402 23.14 12.10 -39.48
CA PHE A 402 23.96 10.90 -39.54
C PHE A 402 23.12 9.65 -39.81
N ARG A 403 23.81 8.55 -40.16
CA ARG A 403 23.25 7.20 -40.21
C ARG A 403 24.07 6.31 -39.28
N TYR A 404 23.40 5.52 -38.46
CA TYR A 404 24.04 4.51 -37.62
C TYR A 404 23.72 3.12 -38.19
N THR A 405 24.74 2.35 -38.54
CA THR A 405 24.63 1.04 -39.20
C THR A 405 25.21 -0.08 -38.34
N GLY A 406 25.19 0.09 -37.02
CA GLY A 406 25.83 -0.82 -36.07
C GLY A 406 27.26 -0.46 -35.68
N PRO A 407 27.81 -1.12 -34.65
CA PRO A 407 29.16 -0.90 -34.14
C PRO A 407 30.24 -1.36 -35.14
N PRO A 408 31.42 -0.70 -35.21
CA PRO A 408 32.49 -1.11 -36.12
C PRO A 408 33.19 -2.45 -35.80
N SER A 409 32.87 -3.11 -34.67
CA SER A 409 33.70 -4.19 -34.08
C SER A 409 32.98 -5.50 -33.72
N SER A 410 31.74 -5.73 -34.18
CA SER A 410 31.05 -6.99 -33.88
C SER A 410 31.75 -8.19 -34.53
N THR A 411 32.24 -9.10 -33.69
CA THR A 411 32.92 -10.35 -34.08
C THR A 411 31.99 -11.56 -34.07
N GLU A 412 30.68 -11.39 -33.83
CA GLU A 412 29.67 -12.45 -33.99
C GLU A 412 28.30 -11.91 -34.42
N LYS A 413 27.64 -12.70 -35.27
CA LYS A 413 26.20 -12.77 -35.63
C LYS A 413 25.62 -11.59 -36.44
N GLU A 414 24.69 -11.96 -37.33
CA GLU A 414 23.90 -11.25 -38.37
C GLU A 414 24.01 -9.70 -38.54
N PRO A 415 23.78 -9.17 -39.76
CA PRO A 415 23.81 -7.73 -40.02
C PRO A 415 22.86 -6.93 -39.12
N PHE A 416 23.24 -5.69 -38.75
CA PHE A 416 22.44 -4.81 -37.89
C PHE A 416 21.05 -4.58 -38.48
N GLU A 417 20.02 -5.04 -37.78
CA GLU A 417 18.63 -4.93 -38.23
C GLU A 417 17.82 -4.09 -37.22
N PRO A 418 17.73 -2.77 -37.42
CA PRO A 418 17.02 -1.88 -36.49
C PRO A 418 15.50 -1.99 -36.65
N TRP A 419 14.81 -2.29 -35.56
CA TRP A 419 13.34 -2.31 -35.50
C TRP A 419 12.81 -1.16 -34.64
N GLY A 420 12.57 -1.40 -33.35
CA GLY A 420 12.06 -0.37 -32.43
C GLY A 420 13.08 0.73 -32.17
N ILE A 421 12.61 1.97 -31.98
CA ILE A 421 13.45 3.12 -31.65
C ILE A 421 12.75 4.07 -30.67
N THR A 422 13.50 4.62 -29.71
CA THR A 422 13.02 5.59 -28.70
C THR A 422 14.18 6.42 -28.16
N THR A 423 13.92 7.40 -27.29
CA THR A 423 14.94 8.28 -26.69
C THR A 423 14.68 8.55 -25.22
N ASP A 424 15.73 8.72 -24.42
CA ASP A 424 15.62 8.90 -22.98
C ASP A 424 15.66 10.37 -22.50
N SER A 425 15.65 10.58 -21.19
CA SER A 425 15.64 11.88 -20.53
C SER A 425 16.94 12.69 -20.72
N GLN A 426 18.04 12.04 -21.09
CA GLN A 426 19.32 12.70 -21.37
C GLN A 426 19.55 12.95 -22.85
N GLY A 427 18.60 12.55 -23.71
CA GLY A 427 18.67 12.67 -25.16
C GLY A 427 19.45 11.55 -25.85
N ARG A 428 19.73 10.45 -25.14
CA ARG A 428 20.34 9.24 -25.71
C ARG A 428 19.30 8.51 -26.56
N ILE A 429 19.75 7.88 -27.65
CA ILE A 429 18.91 7.15 -28.62
C ILE A 429 19.00 5.66 -28.33
N LEU A 430 17.86 4.99 -28.18
CA LEU A 430 17.78 3.55 -27.92
C LEU A 430 17.11 2.87 -29.12
N THR A 431 17.74 1.84 -29.69
CA THR A 431 17.18 1.11 -30.83
C THR A 431 17.36 -0.40 -30.66
N SER A 432 16.34 -1.19 -31.01
CA SER A 432 16.43 -2.64 -30.93
C SER A 432 17.04 -3.24 -32.18
N ASP A 433 17.91 -4.23 -31.98
CA ASP A 433 18.45 -5.09 -33.02
C ASP A 433 17.73 -6.45 -32.93
N GLY A 434 16.89 -6.72 -33.93
CA GLY A 434 15.98 -7.87 -33.97
C GLY A 434 16.74 -9.20 -33.97
N ASP A 435 17.56 -9.39 -35.01
CA ASP A 435 18.35 -10.58 -35.26
C ASP A 435 19.45 -10.82 -34.21
N ASN A 436 20.03 -9.75 -33.66
CA ASN A 436 21.04 -9.87 -32.60
C ASN A 436 20.45 -9.86 -31.18
N HIS A 437 19.13 -9.81 -31.05
CA HIS A 437 18.39 -9.88 -29.79
C HIS A 437 18.88 -8.89 -28.71
N CYS A 438 19.30 -7.68 -29.09
CA CYS A 438 19.84 -6.69 -28.15
C CYS A 438 19.25 -5.29 -28.40
N ILE A 439 19.58 -4.33 -27.53
CA ILE A 439 19.20 -2.92 -27.68
C ILE A 439 20.47 -2.07 -27.62
N HIS A 440 20.68 -1.21 -28.60
CA HIS A 440 21.82 -0.31 -28.69
C HIS A 440 21.46 1.03 -28.03
N ILE A 441 22.34 1.56 -27.18
CA ILE A 441 22.25 2.92 -26.63
C ILE A 441 23.29 3.80 -27.31
N LEU A 442 22.84 4.91 -27.90
CA LEU A 442 23.67 5.91 -28.56
C LEU A 442 23.55 7.26 -27.85
N ASP A 443 24.58 8.10 -27.92
CA ASP A 443 24.46 9.51 -27.53
C ASP A 443 23.67 10.34 -28.56
N MET A 444 23.46 11.62 -28.27
CA MET A 444 22.76 12.57 -29.15
C MET A 444 23.45 12.76 -30.53
N ASP A 445 24.72 12.38 -30.65
CA ASP A 445 25.51 12.54 -31.86
C ASP A 445 25.70 11.20 -32.62
N GLY A 446 25.02 10.15 -32.18
CA GLY A 446 25.01 8.83 -32.83
C GLY A 446 26.21 7.96 -32.47
N GLN A 447 27.00 8.33 -31.45
CA GLN A 447 28.07 7.48 -30.97
C GLN A 447 27.51 6.37 -30.10
N PHE A 448 27.99 5.16 -30.35
CA PHE A 448 27.63 4.00 -29.56
C PHE A 448 28.15 4.12 -28.12
N LEU A 449 27.25 3.98 -27.14
CA LEU A 449 27.56 4.03 -25.70
C LEU A 449 27.61 2.63 -25.08
N SER A 450 26.57 1.83 -25.24
CA SER A 450 26.48 0.48 -24.64
C SER A 450 25.36 -0.39 -25.25
N TYR A 451 25.33 -1.68 -24.89
CA TYR A 451 24.25 -2.62 -25.20
C TYR A 451 23.40 -2.94 -23.97
N ILE A 452 22.14 -3.30 -24.20
CA ILE A 452 21.31 -4.08 -23.29
C ILE A 452 21.06 -5.44 -23.94
N ASP A 453 21.66 -6.50 -23.41
CA ASP A 453 21.64 -7.86 -23.96
C ASP A 453 21.25 -8.95 -22.94
N ASN A 454 21.39 -8.69 -21.63
CA ASN A 454 21.18 -9.66 -20.55
C ASN A 454 19.73 -9.81 -20.02
N CYS A 455 18.72 -9.28 -20.73
CA CYS A 455 17.33 -9.26 -20.26
C CYS A 455 16.44 -10.38 -20.84
N GLY A 456 17.04 -11.48 -21.33
CA GLY A 456 16.31 -12.62 -21.89
C GLY A 456 15.61 -12.31 -23.22
N LEU A 457 16.14 -11.36 -23.98
CA LEU A 457 15.52 -10.83 -25.18
C LEU A 457 15.39 -11.86 -26.31
N LYS A 458 14.18 -12.01 -26.87
CA LYS A 458 13.93 -12.63 -28.19
C LYS A 458 13.14 -11.63 -29.04
N ASP A 459 13.57 -11.37 -30.26
CA ASP A 459 12.92 -10.54 -31.29
C ASP A 459 12.26 -9.22 -30.77
N PRO A 460 13.05 -8.26 -30.25
CA PRO A 460 12.54 -6.97 -29.76
C PRO A 460 11.97 -6.08 -30.89
N ASN A 461 10.65 -6.09 -31.08
CA ASN A 461 10.01 -5.30 -32.15
C ASN A 461 9.47 -3.92 -31.74
N GLY A 462 9.06 -3.73 -30.47
CA GLY A 462 8.53 -2.46 -29.96
C GLY A 462 9.28 -1.98 -28.73
N LEU A 463 9.72 -0.72 -28.75
CA LEU A 463 10.39 -0.05 -27.62
C LEU A 463 9.63 1.23 -27.27
N CYS A 464 9.45 1.48 -25.97
CA CYS A 464 9.10 2.81 -25.45
C CYS A 464 9.81 3.04 -24.11
N VAL A 465 10.11 4.30 -23.83
CA VAL A 465 10.72 4.78 -22.58
C VAL A 465 9.77 5.76 -21.90
N ASP A 466 9.57 5.62 -20.59
CA ASP A 466 8.78 6.55 -19.79
C ASP A 466 9.62 7.73 -19.26
N ASN A 467 9.01 8.61 -18.44
CA ASN A 467 9.69 9.82 -17.94
C ASN A 467 10.82 9.53 -16.92
N ASP A 468 10.94 8.29 -16.44
CA ASP A 468 11.95 7.82 -15.48
C ASP A 468 13.03 6.94 -16.14
N ASP A 469 13.12 6.96 -17.47
CA ASP A 469 14.08 6.19 -18.27
C ASP A 469 13.88 4.65 -18.23
N ILE A 470 12.67 4.16 -17.97
CA ILE A 470 12.34 2.72 -17.92
C ILE A 470 11.88 2.19 -19.30
N LEU A 471 12.42 1.05 -19.75
CA LEU A 471 12.27 0.47 -21.10
C LEU A 471 11.31 -0.76 -21.14
N PHE A 472 10.32 -0.79 -22.05
CA PHE A 472 9.34 -1.90 -22.21
C PHE A 472 9.55 -2.78 -23.48
N LYS A 473 9.22 -4.11 -23.45
CA LYS A 473 9.40 -5.10 -24.56
C LYS A 473 8.42 -6.34 -24.55
N GLN A 474 8.26 -7.09 -25.68
CA GLN A 474 7.39 -8.27 -25.99
C GLN A 474 8.03 -9.71 -26.02
N MET A 475 7.20 -10.80 -25.85
CA MET A 475 7.33 -12.24 -26.31
C MET A 475 5.95 -12.96 -26.58
N ASP A 476 5.85 -14.07 -27.38
CA ASP A 476 4.62 -14.81 -27.89
C ASP A 476 4.68 -16.39 -27.69
N PRO A 477 3.57 -17.21 -27.50
CA PRO A 477 2.82 -18.01 -28.57
C PRO A 477 1.33 -18.55 -28.33
N HIS A 478 0.45 -18.52 -29.37
CA HIS A 478 -0.51 -19.50 -30.06
C HIS A 478 -1.72 -20.39 -29.49
N TYR A 479 -2.89 -20.38 -30.24
CA TYR A 479 -3.90 -21.41 -30.76
C TYR A 479 -5.29 -21.87 -30.10
N ASP A 480 -6.27 -22.26 -30.99
CA ASP A 480 -7.80 -22.33 -31.01
C ASP A 480 -8.63 -23.66 -30.67
N ALA A 481 -10.00 -23.56 -30.54
CA ALA A 481 -11.12 -24.25 -31.33
C ALA A 481 -12.39 -24.87 -30.61
N GLN A 482 -13.60 -24.95 -31.27
CA GLN A 482 -14.64 -26.07 -31.28
C GLN A 482 -15.99 -25.88 -32.10
N ASP A 483 -16.66 -26.97 -32.58
CA ASP A 483 -17.80 -27.08 -33.58
C ASP A 483 -18.95 -28.13 -33.23
N VAL A 484 -20.12 -28.18 -33.95
CA VAL A 484 -21.43 -28.89 -33.62
C VAL A 484 -21.84 -30.12 -34.52
N ALA A 485 -22.67 -31.07 -34.03
CA ALA A 485 -23.00 -32.42 -34.58
C ALA A 485 -24.05 -32.55 -35.76
N ARG A 486 -23.89 -33.57 -36.64
CA ARG A 486 -24.65 -33.84 -37.89
C ARG A 486 -25.14 -35.31 -38.06
N CYS A 487 -25.96 -35.61 -39.08
CA CYS A 487 -26.54 -36.93 -39.43
C CYS A 487 -25.49 -37.95 -39.91
N ASP A 488 -25.55 -39.20 -39.44
CA ASP A 488 -24.50 -40.21 -39.69
C ASP A 488 -24.57 -40.85 -41.09
N LEU A 489 -25.73 -40.78 -41.76
CA LEU A 489 -25.88 -41.34 -43.12
C LEU A 489 -25.48 -40.37 -44.23
N CYS A 490 -25.68 -39.07 -44.02
CA CYS A 490 -25.48 -38.07 -45.06
C CYS A 490 -24.48 -36.97 -44.67
N GLU A 491 -24.03 -36.92 -43.41
CA GLU A 491 -23.00 -36.02 -42.85
C GLU A 491 -23.26 -34.51 -42.97
N ILE A 492 -24.35 -34.10 -43.63
CA ILE A 492 -24.66 -32.71 -43.98
C ILE A 492 -25.82 -32.17 -43.14
N ALA A 493 -26.86 -32.98 -42.91
CA ALA A 493 -28.09 -32.51 -42.28
C ALA A 493 -28.03 -32.58 -40.75
N ILE A 494 -28.65 -31.61 -40.08
CA ILE A 494 -28.82 -31.62 -38.62
C ILE A 494 -29.71 -32.80 -38.22
N VAL A 495 -29.30 -33.53 -37.19
CA VAL A 495 -29.99 -34.74 -36.72
C VAL A 495 -31.40 -34.46 -36.21
N GLN A 496 -32.36 -35.34 -36.53
CA GLN A 496 -33.78 -35.19 -36.16
C GLN A 496 -34.40 -36.46 -35.55
N SER A 497 -33.89 -37.64 -35.90
CA SER A 497 -34.37 -38.94 -35.44
C SER A 497 -33.21 -39.88 -35.09
N TYR A 498 -33.49 -40.95 -34.36
CA TYR A 498 -32.50 -41.93 -33.93
C TYR A 498 -33.04 -43.35 -34.03
N CYS A 499 -32.20 -44.30 -34.45
CA CYS A 499 -32.55 -45.72 -34.45
C CYS A 499 -32.03 -46.40 -33.17
N ASP A 500 -32.93 -46.84 -32.29
CA ASP A 500 -32.58 -47.50 -31.02
C ASP A 500 -31.95 -48.88 -31.20
N PHE A 501 -32.21 -49.55 -32.32
CA PHE A 501 -31.63 -50.87 -32.63
C PHE A 501 -30.22 -50.76 -33.24
N CYS A 502 -30.00 -49.79 -34.12
CA CYS A 502 -28.73 -49.62 -34.85
C CYS A 502 -27.82 -48.53 -34.30
N HIS A 503 -28.31 -47.70 -33.36
CA HIS A 503 -27.60 -46.60 -32.72
C HIS A 503 -27.08 -45.49 -33.64
N VAL A 504 -27.81 -45.16 -34.72
CA VAL A 504 -27.41 -44.13 -35.70
C VAL A 504 -28.31 -42.88 -35.64
N ASN A 505 -27.69 -41.72 -35.85
CA ASN A 505 -28.31 -40.40 -35.99
C ASN A 505 -28.84 -40.21 -37.40
N LEU A 506 -30.14 -39.97 -37.53
CA LEU A 506 -30.82 -39.90 -38.82
C LEU A 506 -31.50 -38.55 -38.98
N CYS A 507 -31.35 -37.93 -40.15
CA CYS A 507 -32.30 -36.93 -40.61
C CYS A 507 -33.53 -37.64 -41.20
N LYS A 508 -34.69 -36.98 -41.19
CA LYS A 508 -35.95 -37.56 -41.70
C LYS A 508 -35.84 -38.28 -43.07
N PRO A 509 -35.12 -37.75 -44.08
CA PRO A 509 -34.96 -38.43 -45.37
C PRO A 509 -34.26 -39.79 -45.30
N CYS A 510 -33.27 -39.94 -44.41
CA CYS A 510 -32.42 -41.13 -44.33
C CYS A 510 -33.06 -42.29 -43.55
N ILE A 511 -34.22 -42.08 -42.91
CA ILE A 511 -34.90 -43.12 -42.12
C ILE A 511 -35.37 -44.27 -43.01
N GLY A 512 -35.95 -43.97 -44.18
CA GLY A 512 -36.50 -44.98 -45.08
C GLY A 512 -35.44 -45.90 -45.68
N GLU A 513 -34.27 -45.33 -45.99
CA GLU A 513 -33.11 -46.08 -46.49
C GLU A 513 -32.45 -46.91 -45.38
N HIS A 514 -32.44 -46.40 -44.14
CA HIS A 514 -31.86 -47.11 -42.99
C HIS A 514 -32.62 -48.39 -42.57
N ILE A 515 -33.94 -48.46 -42.81
CA ILE A 515 -34.79 -49.59 -42.37
C ILE A 515 -35.13 -50.57 -43.50
N SER A 516 -34.61 -50.38 -44.71
CA SER A 516 -34.98 -51.15 -45.91
C SER A 516 -34.72 -52.65 -45.79
N ASP A 517 -33.74 -53.04 -44.98
CA ASP A 517 -33.23 -54.41 -44.95
C ASP A 517 -33.93 -55.31 -43.91
N ASP A 518 -34.64 -54.75 -42.91
CA ASP A 518 -35.42 -55.55 -41.94
C ASP A 518 -36.41 -54.69 -41.09
N TYR A 519 -37.54 -54.26 -41.68
CA TYR A 519 -38.53 -53.35 -41.06
C TYR A 519 -39.01 -53.73 -39.65
N SER A 520 -38.88 -55.00 -39.24
CA SER A 520 -39.44 -55.51 -37.98
C SER A 520 -38.53 -55.34 -36.75
N LYS A 521 -37.23 -55.05 -36.93
CA LYS A 521 -36.24 -54.97 -35.83
C LYS A 521 -35.89 -53.54 -35.41
N HIS A 522 -36.06 -52.56 -36.29
CA HIS A 522 -35.57 -51.20 -36.09
C HIS A 522 -36.62 -50.35 -35.38
N THR A 523 -36.31 -49.89 -34.17
CA THR A 523 -37.16 -48.95 -33.43
C THR A 523 -36.66 -47.53 -33.67
N ILE A 524 -37.41 -46.73 -34.45
CA ILE A 524 -37.06 -45.34 -34.74
C ILE A 524 -37.80 -44.42 -33.78
N VAL A 525 -37.06 -43.60 -33.06
CA VAL A 525 -37.58 -42.61 -32.13
C VAL A 525 -37.17 -41.20 -32.56
N PRO A 526 -37.95 -40.16 -32.22
CA PRO A 526 -37.49 -38.79 -32.33
C PRO A 526 -36.11 -38.65 -31.66
N PHE A 527 -35.20 -37.81 -32.18
CA PHE A 527 -33.84 -37.70 -31.62
C PHE A 527 -33.83 -37.30 -30.13
N GLN A 528 -34.90 -36.66 -29.67
CA GLN A 528 -35.16 -36.30 -28.27
C GLN A 528 -35.56 -37.49 -27.37
N GLN A 529 -35.96 -38.64 -27.94
CA GLN A 529 -36.40 -39.86 -27.24
C GLN A 529 -35.45 -41.05 -27.44
N ARG A 530 -34.22 -40.80 -27.90
CA ARG A 530 -33.19 -41.83 -28.15
C ARG A 530 -32.88 -42.64 -26.89
N ARG A 531 -32.65 -43.95 -27.07
CA ARG A 531 -32.20 -44.95 -26.08
C ARG A 531 -33.26 -45.37 -25.06
N SER A 532 -34.44 -45.88 -25.46
CA SER A 532 -35.50 -46.32 -24.52
C SER A 532 -35.31 -47.74 -23.92
N THR A 533 -34.37 -48.52 -24.45
CA THR A 533 -33.99 -49.89 -23.99
C THR A 533 -32.57 -49.91 -23.42
N LEU A 534 -32.31 -50.74 -22.40
CA LEU A 534 -30.97 -50.85 -21.76
C LEU A 534 -29.92 -51.34 -22.76
N ILE A 535 -28.88 -50.53 -22.98
CA ILE A 535 -27.79 -50.82 -23.90
C ILE A 535 -26.67 -51.53 -23.13
N TYR A 536 -26.60 -52.86 -23.30
CA TYR A 536 -25.61 -53.72 -22.65
C TYR A 536 -24.30 -53.80 -23.45
N PRO A 537 -23.13 -53.95 -22.78
CA PRO A 537 -21.85 -54.08 -23.47
C PRO A 537 -21.77 -55.38 -24.31
N LYS A 538 -21.10 -55.31 -25.47
CA LYS A 538 -20.84 -56.48 -26.32
C LYS A 538 -19.75 -57.36 -25.71
N CYS A 539 -19.88 -58.67 -25.85
CA CYS A 539 -18.91 -59.63 -25.33
C CYS A 539 -17.64 -59.64 -26.15
N GLN A 540 -16.48 -59.51 -25.48
CA GLN A 540 -15.16 -59.47 -26.15
C GLN A 540 -14.87 -60.73 -26.96
N THR A 541 -15.32 -61.89 -26.48
CA THR A 541 -15.16 -63.20 -27.16
C THR A 541 -16.31 -63.54 -28.10
N HIS A 542 -17.46 -62.87 -27.98
CA HIS A 542 -18.67 -63.15 -28.76
C HIS A 542 -19.30 -61.81 -29.21
N PRO A 543 -18.81 -61.18 -30.30
CA PRO A 543 -19.14 -59.79 -30.66
C PRO A 543 -20.64 -59.53 -30.91
N HIS A 544 -21.40 -60.57 -31.25
CA HIS A 544 -22.85 -60.51 -31.51
C HIS A 544 -23.71 -60.77 -30.27
N LYS A 545 -23.12 -61.06 -29.11
CA LYS A 545 -23.86 -61.33 -27.86
C LYS A 545 -23.64 -60.21 -26.84
N THR A 546 -24.72 -59.78 -26.20
CA THR A 546 -24.69 -58.81 -25.12
C THR A 546 -24.32 -59.46 -23.79
N CYS A 547 -23.53 -58.75 -22.99
CA CYS A 547 -23.17 -59.19 -21.64
C CYS A 547 -24.25 -58.74 -20.66
N LYS A 548 -24.76 -59.67 -19.85
CA LYS A 548 -25.76 -59.40 -18.82
C LYS A 548 -25.20 -59.51 -17.40
N TYR A 549 -23.99 -60.05 -17.26
CA TYR A 549 -23.35 -60.32 -15.98
C TYR A 549 -21.95 -59.69 -15.93
N GLN A 550 -21.48 -59.35 -14.75
CA GLN A 550 -20.08 -58.99 -14.47
C GLN A 550 -19.48 -60.03 -13.52
N CYS A 551 -18.29 -60.52 -13.85
CA CYS A 551 -17.48 -61.30 -12.94
C CYS A 551 -16.69 -60.34 -12.05
N GLU A 552 -16.91 -60.38 -10.73
CA GLU A 552 -16.24 -59.48 -9.78
C GLU A 552 -14.76 -59.83 -9.61
N ASP A 553 -14.43 -61.12 -9.67
CA ASP A 553 -13.04 -61.58 -9.47
C ASP A 553 -12.14 -61.32 -10.69
N CYS A 554 -12.73 -61.30 -11.89
CA CYS A 554 -12.00 -61.01 -13.13
C CYS A 554 -12.22 -59.58 -13.64
N ASN A 555 -13.17 -58.84 -13.07
CA ASN A 555 -13.61 -57.52 -13.52
C ASN A 555 -13.95 -57.44 -15.03
N ILE A 556 -14.58 -58.48 -15.58
CA ILE A 556 -15.00 -58.55 -17.01
C ILE A 556 -16.51 -58.77 -17.17
N PHE A 557 -17.07 -58.26 -18.26
CA PHE A 557 -18.48 -58.46 -18.62
C PHE A 557 -18.67 -59.78 -19.36
N LEU A 558 -19.68 -60.56 -18.98
CA LEU A 558 -19.95 -61.90 -19.47
C LEU A 558 -21.31 -61.99 -20.19
N CYS A 559 -21.29 -62.60 -21.38
CA CYS A 559 -22.50 -63.10 -22.03
C CYS A 559 -22.90 -64.47 -21.47
N THR A 560 -24.08 -64.97 -21.85
CA THR A 560 -24.60 -66.27 -21.42
C THR A 560 -23.66 -67.44 -21.75
N ASP A 561 -22.90 -67.35 -22.84
CA ASP A 561 -21.99 -68.40 -23.26
C ASP A 561 -20.69 -68.39 -22.44
N CYS A 562 -20.19 -67.19 -22.11
CA CYS A 562 -19.02 -67.04 -21.24
C CYS A 562 -19.33 -67.45 -19.80
N LEU A 563 -20.56 -67.22 -19.35
CA LEU A 563 -21.06 -67.72 -18.07
C LEU A 563 -21.09 -69.26 -18.02
N ALA A 564 -21.46 -69.92 -19.13
CA ALA A 564 -21.50 -71.38 -19.23
C ALA A 564 -20.12 -72.03 -19.39
N SER A 565 -19.08 -71.23 -19.68
CA SER A 565 -17.71 -71.71 -19.85
C SER A 565 -17.10 -72.20 -18.52
N LYS A 566 -16.22 -73.21 -18.58
CA LYS A 566 -15.60 -73.84 -17.39
C LYS A 566 -14.96 -72.87 -16.38
N PRO A 567 -14.27 -71.77 -16.77
CA PRO A 567 -13.60 -70.86 -15.83
C PRO A 567 -14.53 -70.11 -14.87
N HIS A 568 -15.79 -69.87 -15.25
CA HIS A 568 -16.70 -69.00 -14.49
C HIS A 568 -17.90 -69.76 -13.89
N ASN A 569 -17.90 -71.09 -13.93
CA ASN A 569 -19.10 -71.90 -13.69
C ASN A 569 -19.48 -72.03 -12.20
N LYS A 570 -18.55 -71.93 -11.23
CA LYS A 570 -18.89 -72.19 -9.80
C LYS A 570 -18.11 -71.43 -8.73
N GLU A 571 -16.94 -70.87 -9.03
CA GLU A 571 -16.07 -70.27 -8.00
C GLU A 571 -16.04 -68.74 -8.03
N HIS A 572 -16.47 -68.12 -9.13
CA HIS A 572 -16.39 -66.67 -9.30
C HIS A 572 -17.69 -65.98 -8.89
N LYS A 573 -17.58 -64.86 -8.18
CA LYS A 573 -18.70 -64.04 -7.76
C LYS A 573 -19.23 -63.24 -8.95
N LEU A 574 -20.51 -63.42 -9.24
CA LEU A 574 -21.18 -62.85 -10.40
C LEU A 574 -22.29 -61.91 -9.94
N SER A 575 -22.36 -60.75 -10.56
CA SER A 575 -23.43 -59.78 -10.34
C SER A 575 -24.10 -59.41 -11.65
N LYS A 576 -25.43 -59.32 -11.63
CA LYS A 576 -26.19 -58.92 -12.81
C LYS A 576 -26.03 -57.42 -13.07
N LEU A 577 -25.89 -57.08 -14.34
CA LEU A 577 -25.63 -55.71 -14.78
C LEU A 577 -26.87 -54.80 -14.64
N ASP A 578 -28.08 -55.34 -14.77
CA ASP A 578 -29.33 -54.60 -14.54
C ASP A 578 -29.47 -54.19 -13.06
N GLU A 579 -29.24 -55.11 -12.13
CA GLU A 579 -29.27 -54.84 -10.68
C GLU A 579 -28.17 -53.82 -10.29
N LYS A 580 -26.96 -53.93 -10.86
CA LYS A 580 -25.88 -52.96 -10.66
C LYS A 580 -26.18 -51.59 -11.28
N PHE A 581 -26.77 -51.56 -12.47
CA PHE A 581 -27.19 -50.34 -13.16
C PHE A 581 -28.25 -49.59 -12.36
N SER A 582 -29.29 -50.28 -11.87
CA SER A 582 -30.32 -49.68 -11.02
C SER A 582 -29.74 -49.07 -9.75
N LYS A 583 -28.88 -49.82 -9.02
CA LYS A 583 -28.20 -49.30 -7.82
C LYS A 583 -27.33 -48.08 -8.11
N LYS A 584 -26.63 -48.07 -9.23
CA LYS A 584 -25.81 -46.92 -9.65
C LYS A 584 -26.66 -45.73 -10.08
N LYS A 585 -27.80 -45.92 -10.75
CA LYS A 585 -28.76 -44.84 -11.03
C LYS A 585 -29.33 -44.23 -9.75
N ASP A 586 -29.66 -45.05 -8.75
CA ASP A 586 -30.12 -44.54 -7.46
C ASP A 586 -29.02 -43.76 -6.74
N GLN A 587 -27.76 -44.20 -6.84
CA GLN A 587 -26.61 -43.44 -6.33
C GLN A 587 -26.43 -42.11 -7.06
N ILE A 588 -26.50 -42.07 -8.39
CA ILE A 588 -26.39 -40.83 -9.19
C ILE A 588 -27.51 -39.85 -8.80
N LYS A 589 -28.74 -40.33 -8.59
CA LYS A 589 -29.85 -39.49 -8.12
C LYS A 589 -29.59 -38.88 -6.75
N LYS A 590 -29.11 -39.68 -5.81
CA LYS A 590 -28.77 -39.23 -4.45
C LYS A 590 -27.64 -38.20 -4.49
N ASP A 591 -26.59 -38.48 -5.25
CA ASP A 591 -25.43 -37.61 -5.37
C ASP A 591 -25.79 -36.29 -6.05
N LYS A 592 -26.65 -36.33 -7.09
CA LYS A 592 -27.17 -35.14 -7.79
C LYS A 592 -27.93 -34.23 -6.83
N GLN A 593 -28.78 -34.83 -6.00
CA GLN A 593 -29.59 -34.10 -5.04
C GLN A 593 -28.73 -33.48 -3.94
N GLU A 594 -27.70 -34.18 -3.47
CA GLU A 594 -26.72 -33.64 -2.53
C GLU A 594 -25.95 -32.45 -3.10
N ILE A 595 -25.42 -32.55 -4.33
CA ILE A 595 -24.73 -31.41 -4.98
C ILE A 595 -25.70 -30.22 -5.11
N LYS A 596 -26.92 -30.45 -5.61
CA LYS A 596 -27.88 -29.38 -5.90
C LYS A 596 -28.44 -28.71 -4.65
N GLU A 597 -28.78 -29.47 -3.62
CA GLU A 597 -29.52 -28.97 -2.46
C GLU A 597 -28.63 -28.66 -1.25
N GLN A 598 -27.44 -29.26 -1.16
CA GLN A 598 -26.56 -29.11 0.01
C GLN A 598 -25.23 -28.44 -0.32
N ILE A 599 -24.57 -28.80 -1.43
CA ILE A 599 -23.23 -28.30 -1.73
C ILE A 599 -23.28 -26.95 -2.47
N LEU A 600 -24.03 -26.87 -3.58
CA LEU A 600 -24.08 -25.68 -4.44
C LEU A 600 -24.54 -24.39 -3.70
N PRO A 601 -25.58 -24.42 -2.84
CA PRO A 601 -25.98 -23.23 -2.09
C PRO A 601 -24.89 -22.70 -1.16
N VAL A 602 -24.04 -23.57 -0.61
CA VAL A 602 -22.91 -23.15 0.23
C VAL A 602 -21.88 -22.38 -0.60
N TYR A 603 -21.59 -22.82 -1.82
CA TYR A 603 -20.70 -22.07 -2.72
C TYR A 603 -21.31 -20.72 -3.15
N GLU A 604 -22.63 -20.65 -3.34
CA GLU A 604 -23.34 -19.39 -3.61
C GLU A 604 -23.24 -18.40 -2.43
N ASP A 605 -23.45 -18.87 -1.20
CA ASP A 605 -23.30 -18.07 0.02
C ASP A 605 -21.86 -17.53 0.16
N ILE A 606 -20.86 -18.39 -0.12
CA ILE A 606 -19.45 -18.02 -0.08
C ILE A 606 -19.12 -16.93 -1.13
N ALA A 607 -19.64 -17.07 -2.35
CA ALA A 607 -19.45 -16.10 -3.41
C ALA A 607 -20.08 -14.74 -3.04
N SER A 608 -21.30 -14.77 -2.48
CA SER A 608 -22.00 -13.56 -2.02
C SER A 608 -21.27 -12.85 -0.88
N GLU A 609 -20.69 -13.59 0.09
CA GLU A 609 -19.88 -13.01 1.15
C GLU A 609 -18.65 -12.25 0.60
N LEU A 610 -17.96 -12.82 -0.40
CA LEU A 610 -16.82 -12.18 -1.05
C LEU A 610 -17.23 -10.95 -1.88
N GLU A 611 -18.33 -11.03 -2.63
CA GLU A 611 -18.86 -9.90 -3.39
C GLU A 611 -19.24 -8.72 -2.46
N ASN A 612 -19.81 -9.01 -1.29
CA ASN A 612 -20.07 -8.00 -0.27
C ASN A 612 -18.79 -7.37 0.28
N GLN A 613 -17.77 -8.17 0.61
CA GLN A 613 -16.46 -7.64 1.05
C GLN A 613 -15.83 -6.74 -0.02
N ILE A 614 -15.85 -7.15 -1.29
CA ILE A 614 -15.35 -6.36 -2.43
C ILE A 614 -16.09 -5.02 -2.52
N SER A 615 -17.42 -5.02 -2.36
CA SER A 615 -18.23 -3.79 -2.44
C SER A 615 -17.95 -2.79 -1.31
N HIS A 616 -17.51 -3.25 -0.14
CA HIS A 616 -17.29 -2.41 1.04
C HIS A 616 -15.85 -1.88 1.16
N ILE A 617 -14.89 -2.45 0.43
CA ILE A 617 -13.49 -2.04 0.44
C ILE A 617 -13.32 -0.55 0.11
N ASP A 618 -14.02 -0.04 -0.89
CA ASP A 618 -13.93 1.37 -1.29
C ASP A 618 -14.29 2.31 -0.14
N VAL A 619 -15.35 1.98 0.60
CA VAL A 619 -15.83 2.78 1.74
C VAL A 619 -14.82 2.78 2.87
N ASP A 620 -14.16 1.65 3.13
CA ASP A 620 -13.19 1.54 4.22
C ASP A 620 -11.86 2.23 3.90
N TYR A 621 -11.37 2.16 2.65
CA TYR A 621 -10.18 2.91 2.23
C TYR A 621 -10.44 4.42 2.20
N GLN A 622 -11.64 4.87 1.82
CA GLN A 622 -12.01 6.30 1.89
C GLN A 622 -11.94 6.87 3.31
N LYS A 623 -12.28 6.08 4.34
CA LYS A 623 -12.13 6.50 5.74
C LYS A 623 -10.67 6.76 6.10
N LEU A 624 -9.75 5.91 5.60
CA LEU A 624 -8.31 6.04 5.84
C LEU A 624 -7.74 7.30 5.17
N THR A 625 -8.09 7.54 3.91
CA THR A 625 -7.73 8.77 3.17
C THR A 625 -8.26 10.01 3.89
N THR A 626 -9.49 9.96 4.41
CA THR A 626 -10.08 11.07 5.17
C THR A 626 -9.30 11.36 6.46
N GLN A 627 -8.84 10.33 7.18
CA GLN A 627 -8.01 10.51 8.38
C GLN A 627 -6.65 11.14 8.05
N LEU A 628 -6.03 10.70 6.95
CA LEU A 628 -4.75 11.23 6.50
C LEU A 628 -4.86 12.69 6.05
N SER A 629 -5.92 13.03 5.30
CA SER A 629 -6.24 14.40 4.89
C SER A 629 -6.47 15.34 6.09
N LYS A 630 -7.19 14.89 7.13
CA LYS A 630 -7.32 15.67 8.37
C LYS A 630 -5.98 15.91 9.06
N HIS A 631 -5.08 14.93 9.03
CA HIS A 631 -3.74 15.08 9.61
C HIS A 631 -2.85 16.02 8.78
N ARG A 632 -3.00 16.05 7.45
CA ARG A 632 -2.37 17.04 6.55
C ARG A 632 -2.72 18.47 6.95
N GLU A 633 -4.01 18.75 7.12
CA GLU A 633 -4.49 20.07 7.53
C GLU A 633 -3.95 20.49 8.91
N GLU A 634 -3.86 19.54 9.85
CA GLU A 634 -3.30 19.79 11.18
C GLU A 634 -1.82 20.19 11.11
N LEU A 635 -1.01 19.47 10.32
CA LEU A 635 0.41 19.75 10.14
C LEU A 635 0.67 21.13 9.50
N HIS A 636 -0.06 21.47 8.44
CA HIS A 636 0.03 22.80 7.82
C HIS A 636 -0.28 23.91 8.83
N ARG A 637 -1.36 23.75 9.61
CA ARG A 637 -1.76 24.75 10.60
C ARG A 637 -0.73 24.97 11.69
N GLU A 638 -0.07 23.91 12.17
CA GLU A 638 0.97 24.05 13.20
C GLU A 638 2.27 24.66 12.65
N ILE A 639 2.61 24.42 11.38
CA ILE A 639 3.74 25.07 10.70
C ILE A 639 3.48 26.56 10.53
N ASP A 640 2.29 26.91 10.06
CA ASP A 640 1.84 28.29 9.91
C ASP A 640 1.99 29.05 11.23
N LYS A 641 1.44 28.50 12.32
CA LYS A 641 1.56 29.11 13.67
C LYS A 641 3.02 29.29 14.10
N ALA A 642 3.89 28.33 13.81
CA ALA A 642 5.29 28.39 14.20
C ALA A 642 6.07 29.45 13.40
N ILE A 643 5.79 29.58 12.10
CA ILE A 643 6.42 30.59 11.24
C ILE A 643 5.91 31.99 11.56
N ASP A 644 4.59 32.16 11.76
CA ASP A 644 3.99 33.43 12.17
C ASP A 644 4.60 33.93 13.50
N GLN A 645 4.90 33.01 14.43
CA GLN A 645 5.61 33.34 15.66
C GLN A 645 7.04 33.84 15.41
N ARG A 646 7.76 33.28 14.42
CA ARG A 646 9.10 33.77 14.03
C ARG A 646 9.07 35.12 13.35
N GLU A 647 8.05 35.37 12.52
CA GLU A 647 7.84 36.68 11.91
C GLU A 647 7.60 37.76 12.98
N LYS A 648 6.81 37.43 14.02
CA LYS A 648 6.61 38.33 15.16
C LYS A 648 7.90 38.61 15.94
N GLU A 649 8.72 37.59 16.20
CA GLU A 649 10.05 37.77 16.83
C GLU A 649 10.98 38.67 16.00
N MET A 650 10.88 38.56 14.67
CA MET A 650 11.64 39.37 13.73
C MET A 650 11.18 40.84 13.72
N ASP A 651 9.87 41.10 13.75
CA ASP A 651 9.34 42.46 13.86
C ASP A 651 9.78 43.15 15.16
N GLU A 652 9.82 42.41 16.28
CA GLU A 652 10.35 42.91 17.55
C GLU A 652 11.86 43.24 17.45
N ASN A 653 12.65 42.42 16.75
CA ASN A 653 14.08 42.68 16.53
C ASN A 653 14.33 43.86 15.59
N LYS A 654 13.47 44.05 14.58
CA LYS A 654 13.49 45.21 13.70
C LYS A 654 13.30 46.51 14.48
N LEU A 655 12.31 46.55 15.37
CA LEU A 655 12.07 47.71 16.25
C LEU A 655 13.27 48.01 17.15
N LYS A 656 13.94 46.98 17.67
CA LYS A 656 15.17 47.14 18.48
C LYS A 656 16.34 47.69 17.65
N HIS A 657 16.57 47.19 16.43
CA HIS A 657 17.62 47.72 15.54
C HIS A 657 17.38 49.20 15.20
N LEU A 658 16.14 49.56 14.85
CA LEU A 658 15.76 50.95 14.56
C LEU A 658 16.05 51.84 15.78
N SER A 659 15.62 51.43 16.98
CA SER A 659 15.87 52.19 18.20
C SER A 659 17.36 52.44 18.48
N ILE A 660 18.22 51.44 18.25
CA ILE A 660 19.67 51.57 18.46
C ILE A 660 20.30 52.53 17.44
N LEU A 661 20.00 52.37 16.15
CA LEU A 661 20.56 53.20 15.09
C LEU A 661 20.09 54.66 15.20
N THR A 662 18.80 54.88 15.49
CA THR A 662 18.25 56.22 15.69
C THR A 662 18.89 56.92 16.88
N LYS A 663 19.09 56.23 18.01
CA LYS A 663 19.77 56.81 19.18
C LYS A 663 21.20 57.24 18.87
N HIS A 664 21.97 56.41 18.15
CA HIS A 664 23.33 56.78 17.75
C HIS A 664 23.38 57.91 16.73
N LEU A 665 22.41 57.97 15.80
CA LEU A 665 22.29 59.09 14.87
C LEU A 665 22.00 60.40 15.63
N GLU A 666 21.13 60.37 16.64
CA GLU A 666 20.85 61.53 17.51
C GLU A 666 22.11 61.99 18.27
N GLU A 667 22.90 61.06 18.81
CA GLU A 667 24.17 61.37 19.47
C GLU A 667 25.16 62.06 18.53
N ILE A 668 25.26 61.59 17.27
CA ILE A 668 26.12 62.21 16.25
C ILE A 668 25.61 63.58 15.84
N LYS A 669 24.29 63.75 15.64
CA LYS A 669 23.68 65.04 15.33
C LYS A 669 23.89 66.05 16.46
N HIS A 670 23.83 65.62 17.71
CA HIS A 670 24.16 66.45 18.86
C HIS A 670 25.64 66.89 18.84
N LEU A 671 26.57 65.99 18.55
CA LEU A 671 27.99 66.34 18.39
C LEU A 671 28.23 67.31 17.25
N GLN A 672 27.55 67.13 16.10
CA GLN A 672 27.59 68.08 14.99
C GLN A 672 27.08 69.47 15.42
N SER A 673 25.97 69.55 16.16
CA SER A 673 25.46 70.81 16.71
C SER A 673 26.50 71.50 17.58
N LEU A 674 27.15 70.75 18.49
CA LEU A 674 28.21 71.27 19.35
C LEU A 674 29.43 71.77 18.55
N MET A 675 29.76 71.12 17.42
CA MET A 675 30.82 71.55 16.52
C MET A 675 30.44 72.85 15.79
N TYR A 676 29.20 72.98 15.32
CA TYR A 676 28.69 74.20 14.70
C TYR A 676 28.67 75.38 15.68
N GLU A 677 28.25 75.15 16.93
CA GLU A 677 28.31 76.15 18.02
C GLU A 677 29.76 76.56 18.33
N THR A 678 30.68 75.59 18.39
CA THR A 678 32.11 75.86 18.63
C THR A 678 32.69 76.68 17.48
N LEU A 679 32.41 76.31 16.22
CA LEU A 679 32.81 77.08 15.04
C LEU A 679 32.25 78.51 15.10
N HIS A 680 30.97 78.67 15.46
CA HIS A 680 30.35 80.00 15.57
C HIS A 680 31.07 80.87 16.62
N SER A 681 31.35 80.33 17.80
CA SER A 681 32.11 81.05 18.84
C SER A 681 33.53 81.43 18.38
N MET A 682 34.17 80.60 17.56
CA MET A 682 35.48 80.89 16.96
C MET A 682 35.40 82.00 15.92
N TYR A 683 34.34 82.04 15.09
CA TYR A 683 34.09 83.13 14.16
C TYR A 683 33.92 84.46 14.90
N GLU A 684 33.12 84.48 15.97
CA GLU A 684 32.96 85.68 16.80
C GLU A 684 34.28 86.13 17.43
N MET A 685 35.05 85.21 18.03
CA MET A 685 36.37 85.53 18.60
C MET A 685 37.41 85.98 17.54
N GLU A 686 37.25 85.57 16.28
CA GLU A 686 38.09 86.03 15.18
C GLU A 686 37.68 87.42 14.68
N GLU A 687 36.40 87.79 14.76
CA GLU A 687 35.90 89.10 14.34
C GLU A 687 36.07 90.19 15.41
N PHE A 688 35.86 89.85 16.69
CA PHE A 688 36.01 90.78 17.81
C PHE A 688 37.49 90.91 18.26
N ASN A 689 37.81 92.05 18.88
CA ASN A 689 39.14 92.35 19.46
C ASN A 689 39.12 92.32 20.99
N GLU A 690 38.22 91.54 21.58
CA GLU A 690 38.16 91.37 23.03
C GLU A 690 39.28 90.47 23.52
N VAL A 691 40.14 91.01 24.40
CA VAL A 691 41.39 90.33 24.79
C VAL A 691 41.13 89.17 25.76
N THR A 692 40.17 89.31 26.66
CA THR A 692 39.91 88.33 27.73
C THR A 692 39.45 86.97 27.20
N PRO A 693 38.41 86.87 26.34
CA PRO A 693 37.95 85.57 25.84
C PRO A 693 39.00 84.85 24.98
N THR A 694 39.74 85.59 24.15
CA THR A 694 40.76 85.03 23.25
C THR A 694 42.00 84.50 23.99
N ILE A 695 42.41 85.13 25.09
CA ILE A 695 43.56 84.66 25.89
C ILE A 695 43.23 83.37 26.64
N HIS A 696 42.00 83.24 27.15
CA HIS A 696 41.53 82.05 27.85
C HIS A 696 41.06 80.93 26.92
N TYR A 697 41.03 81.15 25.59
CA TYR A 697 40.67 80.12 24.63
C TYR A 697 41.56 78.87 24.74
N SER A 698 40.91 77.71 24.88
CA SER A 698 41.52 76.38 24.84
C SER A 698 40.89 75.56 23.71
N SER A 699 41.73 74.92 22.90
CA SER A 699 41.27 74.10 21.78
C SER A 699 40.48 72.89 22.27
N LYS A 700 39.36 72.60 21.59
CA LYS A 700 38.58 71.37 21.77
C LYS A 700 38.77 70.37 20.62
N ASN A 701 39.62 70.67 19.64
CA ASN A 701 39.79 69.87 18.43
C ASN A 701 40.19 68.42 18.71
N GLN A 702 41.08 68.22 19.69
CA GLN A 702 41.53 66.89 20.09
C GLN A 702 40.41 66.03 20.71
N GLU A 703 39.39 66.66 21.30
CA GLU A 703 38.21 65.98 21.82
C GLU A 703 37.24 65.66 20.68
N LEU A 704 37.03 66.61 19.75
CA LEU A 704 36.16 66.45 18.59
C LEU A 704 36.71 65.47 17.54
N SER A 705 38.04 65.30 17.47
CA SER A 705 38.69 64.35 16.55
C SER A 705 38.59 62.89 16.99
N LYS A 706 38.10 62.62 18.21
CA LYS A 706 37.81 61.26 18.67
C LYS A 706 36.49 60.81 18.06
N LEU A 707 36.60 60.01 17.00
CA LEU A 707 35.42 59.53 16.30
C LEU A 707 34.57 58.63 17.21
N PRO A 708 33.23 58.75 17.14
CA PRO A 708 32.34 57.81 17.79
C PRO A 708 32.55 56.40 17.18
N PRO A 709 32.44 55.33 18.00
CA PRO A 709 32.66 53.97 17.54
C PRO A 709 31.65 53.57 16.46
N LYS A 710 32.08 52.76 15.48
CA LYS A 710 31.16 52.27 14.44
C LYS A 710 30.27 51.20 15.06
N VAL A 711 28.97 51.49 15.10
CA VAL A 711 27.95 50.53 15.49
C VAL A 711 27.73 49.59 14.33
N ILE A 712 28.09 48.32 14.50
CA ILE A 712 27.77 47.27 13.55
C ILE A 712 26.65 46.44 14.14
N VAL A 713 25.51 46.55 13.49
CA VAL A 713 24.33 45.77 13.82
C VAL A 713 24.33 44.56 12.90
N SER A 714 24.62 43.39 13.43
CA SER A 714 24.60 42.17 12.64
C SER A 714 23.16 41.75 12.37
N MET A 715 22.76 41.68 11.10
CA MET A 715 21.42 41.17 10.76
C MET A 715 21.27 39.71 11.19
N PRO A 716 20.16 39.34 11.87
CA PRO A 716 19.88 37.95 12.18
C PRO A 716 19.81 37.15 10.89
N LYS A 717 20.49 36.01 10.83
CA LYS A 717 20.45 35.12 9.68
C LYS A 717 19.49 33.99 9.99
N PHE A 718 18.54 33.76 9.08
CA PHE A 718 17.77 32.54 9.07
C PHE A 718 18.67 31.42 8.55
N ILE A 719 18.92 30.42 9.40
CA ILE A 719 19.64 29.22 9.01
C ILE A 719 18.60 28.12 8.85
N PRO A 720 18.08 27.90 7.62
CA PRO A 720 17.15 26.82 7.36
C PRO A 720 17.86 25.49 7.64
N LYS A 721 17.16 24.57 8.31
CA LYS A 721 17.66 23.20 8.43
C LYS A 721 17.32 22.47 7.13
N PRO A 722 18.25 21.65 6.57
CA PRO A 722 17.92 20.76 5.47
C PRO A 722 16.74 19.86 5.86
N ILE A 723 15.76 19.77 4.97
CA ILE A 723 14.57 18.95 5.17
C ILE A 723 14.94 17.51 4.79
N GLU A 724 15.20 16.70 5.79
CA GLU A 724 15.45 15.26 5.61
C GLU A 724 14.12 14.52 5.46
N LYS A 725 13.96 13.75 4.37
CA LYS A 725 12.75 12.97 4.08
C LYS A 725 12.33 12.08 5.26
N GLU A 726 13.30 11.55 5.98
CA GLU A 726 13.12 10.64 7.11
C GLU A 726 12.57 11.34 8.37
N ASP A 727 12.93 12.62 8.60
CA ASP A 727 12.38 13.44 9.69
C ASP A 727 10.90 13.77 9.43
N LEU A 728 10.51 14.03 8.17
CA LEU A 728 9.12 14.26 7.76
C LEU A 728 8.26 12.99 7.88
N CYS A 729 8.80 11.84 7.42
CA CYS A 729 8.11 10.55 7.55
C CYS A 729 7.84 10.19 9.02
N ARG A 730 8.71 10.61 9.95
CA ARG A 730 8.53 10.39 11.38
C ARG A 730 7.36 11.20 11.96
N LEU A 731 7.11 12.42 11.46
CA LEU A 731 6.02 13.28 11.94
C LEU A 731 4.64 12.84 11.45
N ILE A 732 4.55 12.31 10.23
CA ILE A 732 3.29 11.87 9.63
C ILE A 732 2.76 10.59 10.31
N GLY A 733 3.64 9.69 10.75
CA GLY A 733 3.26 8.41 11.37
C GLY A 733 3.45 7.21 10.43
N LYS A 734 2.90 6.05 10.82
CA LYS A 734 3.11 4.77 10.11
C LYS A 734 1.79 4.15 9.66
N LEU A 735 1.82 3.53 8.48
CA LEU A 735 0.78 2.61 8.02
C LEU A 735 1.17 1.17 8.41
N THR A 736 0.25 0.40 8.97
CA THR A 736 0.49 -1.04 9.18
C THR A 736 0.46 -1.78 7.84
N PRO A 737 1.36 -2.75 7.60
CA PRO A 737 1.38 -3.49 6.34
C PRO A 737 0.12 -4.34 6.17
N LEU A 738 -0.27 -4.54 4.91
CA LEU A 738 -1.35 -5.45 4.51
C LEU A 738 -0.97 -6.89 4.89
N SER A 739 -1.85 -7.63 5.56
CA SER A 739 -1.62 -9.04 5.91
C SER A 739 -2.78 -9.93 5.50
N THR A 740 -2.45 -11.08 4.92
CA THR A 740 -3.41 -12.09 4.44
C THR A 740 -3.28 -13.37 5.26
N THR A 741 -4.40 -13.90 5.75
CA THR A 741 -4.45 -15.18 6.48
C THR A 741 -5.47 -16.09 5.80
N LEU A 742 -5.14 -17.39 5.70
CA LEU A 742 -6.05 -18.43 5.19
C LEU A 742 -6.62 -19.21 6.36
N GLU A 743 -7.94 -19.38 6.36
CA GLU A 743 -8.67 -20.14 7.36
C GLU A 743 -9.38 -21.31 6.69
N GLU A 744 -9.27 -22.52 7.22
CA GLU A 744 -9.93 -23.68 6.61
C GLU A 744 -11.44 -23.60 6.81
N ARG A 745 -12.21 -23.73 5.71
CA ARG A 745 -13.67 -23.88 5.79
C ARG A 745 -14.01 -25.35 5.98
N VAL A 746 -14.70 -25.68 7.07
CA VAL A 746 -15.21 -27.04 7.28
C VAL A 746 -16.58 -27.17 6.63
N PHE A 747 -16.71 -28.04 5.63
CA PHE A 747 -18.01 -28.41 5.08
C PHE A 747 -18.78 -29.24 6.11
N LYS A 748 -19.75 -28.62 6.76
CA LYS A 748 -20.82 -29.35 7.44
C LYS A 748 -21.92 -29.55 6.42
N ALA A 749 -22.05 -30.77 5.90
CA ALA A 749 -23.24 -31.14 5.14
C ALA A 749 -24.46 -30.65 5.95
N LYS A 750 -25.35 -29.88 5.31
CA LYS A 750 -26.73 -29.79 5.77
C LYS A 750 -27.29 -31.19 5.60
N LYS A 751 -26.96 -32.08 6.55
CA LYS A 751 -27.62 -33.37 6.73
C LYS A 751 -29.11 -33.10 6.47
N PRO A 752 -29.78 -33.88 5.61
CA PRO A 752 -31.18 -33.66 5.29
C PRO A 752 -31.93 -33.69 6.62
N ASN A 753 -32.27 -32.52 7.16
CA ASN A 753 -32.61 -32.33 8.56
C ASN A 753 -32.02 -33.43 9.46
N THR A 754 -30.74 -33.36 9.86
CA THR A 754 -30.53 -33.77 11.26
C THR A 754 -31.41 -32.83 12.02
N SER A 755 -32.51 -33.36 12.54
CA SER A 755 -33.34 -32.76 13.56
C SER A 755 -32.48 -31.77 14.31
N PHE A 756 -32.76 -30.47 14.16
CA PHE A 756 -32.29 -29.49 15.14
C PHE A 756 -32.67 -30.12 16.47
N ARG A 757 -31.69 -30.68 17.19
CA ARG A 757 -32.01 -31.39 18.42
C ARG A 757 -32.46 -30.29 19.34
N GLU A 758 -33.76 -30.27 19.58
CA GLU A 758 -34.34 -29.30 20.48
C GLU A 758 -33.73 -29.51 21.86
N LEU A 759 -33.60 -28.41 22.61
CA LEU A 759 -33.25 -28.51 24.01
C LEU A 759 -34.32 -29.35 24.73
N LEU A 760 -33.89 -30.20 25.66
CA LEU A 760 -34.81 -30.83 26.59
C LEU A 760 -35.49 -29.74 27.42
N ASP A 761 -36.80 -29.88 27.66
CA ASP A 761 -37.53 -28.97 28.55
C ASP A 761 -36.95 -29.04 29.98
N GLU A 762 -36.47 -30.22 30.39
CA GLU A 762 -35.69 -30.44 31.61
C GLU A 762 -34.41 -31.24 31.29
N PRO A 763 -33.21 -30.67 31.50
CA PRO A 763 -31.93 -31.36 31.28
C PRO A 763 -31.74 -32.56 32.23
N GLU A 764 -31.32 -33.71 31.69
CA GLU A 764 -31.16 -34.97 32.44
C GLU A 764 -29.71 -35.14 32.93
N VAL A 765 -29.51 -35.36 34.23
CA VAL A 765 -28.18 -35.72 34.78
C VAL A 765 -27.92 -37.20 34.52
N LEU A 766 -27.00 -37.50 33.61
CA LEU A 766 -26.63 -38.87 33.24
C LEU A 766 -25.69 -39.53 34.25
N ASN A 767 -24.70 -38.79 34.76
CA ASN A 767 -23.76 -39.30 35.75
C ASN A 767 -23.17 -38.18 36.62
N THR A 768 -22.63 -38.54 37.78
CA THR A 768 -21.86 -37.67 38.67
C THR A 768 -20.54 -38.34 39.05
N ILE A 769 -19.43 -37.78 38.56
CA ILE A 769 -18.07 -38.26 38.78
C ILE A 769 -17.50 -37.54 40.00
N LYS A 770 -17.10 -38.32 41.02
CA LYS A 770 -16.42 -37.79 42.21
C LYS A 770 -14.92 -37.72 41.96
N THR A 771 -14.39 -36.52 41.80
CA THR A 771 -12.98 -36.32 41.42
C THR A 771 -12.02 -36.36 42.61
N GLY A 772 -12.55 -36.13 43.82
CA GLY A 772 -11.74 -36.01 45.03
C GLY A 772 -10.96 -34.69 45.15
N HIS A 773 -11.17 -33.72 44.25
CA HIS A 773 -10.78 -32.33 44.51
C HIS A 773 -11.75 -31.72 45.54
N GLU A 774 -11.27 -30.90 46.47
CA GLU A 774 -12.16 -30.13 47.36
C GLU A 774 -12.82 -28.97 46.60
N ASN A 775 -12.01 -28.20 45.86
CA ASN A 775 -12.47 -27.12 45.00
C ASN A 775 -12.12 -27.42 43.55
N LEU A 776 -13.12 -27.82 42.76
CA LEU A 776 -12.95 -28.17 41.36
C LEU A 776 -13.17 -26.96 40.45
N LEU A 777 -12.16 -26.61 39.65
CA LEU A 777 -12.21 -25.44 38.78
C LEU A 777 -12.53 -25.83 37.35
N ASN A 778 -11.72 -26.70 36.75
CA ASN A 778 -11.74 -26.92 35.31
C ASN A 778 -12.01 -28.38 34.98
N VAL A 779 -12.74 -28.59 33.88
CA VAL A 779 -12.96 -29.89 33.27
C VAL A 779 -12.76 -29.76 31.77
N THR A 780 -12.04 -30.70 31.16
CA THR A 780 -11.86 -30.76 29.70
C THR A 780 -11.93 -32.20 29.24
N CYS A 781 -12.51 -32.44 28.07
CA CYS A 781 -12.79 -33.75 27.57
C CYS A 781 -11.60 -34.24 26.73
N LEU A 782 -11.06 -35.42 27.03
CA LEU A 782 -10.02 -36.04 26.22
C LEU A 782 -10.62 -36.80 25.04
N ASN A 783 -11.73 -37.50 25.30
CA ASN A 783 -12.56 -38.23 24.35
C ASN A 783 -13.93 -38.49 25.01
N GLU A 784 -14.80 -39.30 24.38
CA GLU A 784 -16.13 -39.63 24.89
C GLU A 784 -16.10 -40.47 26.18
N GLU A 785 -14.95 -41.09 26.48
CA GLU A 785 -14.75 -42.00 27.61
C GLU A 785 -13.95 -41.38 28.75
N GLU A 786 -13.15 -40.35 28.53
CA GLU A 786 -12.18 -39.79 29.48
C GLU A 786 -12.22 -38.26 29.57
N ILE A 787 -12.10 -37.74 30.80
CA ILE A 787 -12.05 -36.31 31.11
C ILE A 787 -10.82 -36.00 31.96
N TRP A 788 -10.26 -34.81 31.79
CA TRP A 788 -9.27 -34.22 32.68
C TRP A 788 -9.93 -33.18 33.58
N THR A 789 -9.50 -33.15 34.84
CA THR A 789 -10.00 -32.23 35.86
C THR A 789 -8.85 -31.58 36.60
N SER A 790 -9.03 -30.32 37.00
CA SER A 790 -8.09 -29.60 37.87
C SER A 790 -8.80 -28.71 38.87
N GLY A 791 -8.17 -28.53 40.03
CA GLY A 791 -8.66 -27.69 41.12
C GLY A 791 -7.60 -26.69 41.58
N LEU A 792 -7.71 -26.24 42.84
CA LEU A 792 -6.75 -25.29 43.44
C LEU A 792 -5.40 -25.92 43.83
N ILE A 793 -5.33 -27.24 43.87
CA ILE A 793 -4.14 -28.01 44.22
C ILE A 793 -3.41 -28.51 42.97
N ALA A 794 -2.13 -28.87 43.13
CA ALA A 794 -1.19 -29.13 42.03
C ALA A 794 -1.54 -30.32 41.11
N ASP A 795 -2.47 -31.18 41.52
CA ASP A 795 -2.79 -32.38 40.76
C ASP A 795 -3.80 -32.09 39.63
N ILE A 796 -3.48 -32.61 38.44
CA ILE A 796 -4.40 -32.66 37.31
C ILE A 796 -4.71 -34.14 37.09
N LYS A 797 -5.99 -34.50 37.17
CA LYS A 797 -6.44 -35.90 37.21
C LYS A 797 -7.28 -36.25 36.00
N CYS A 798 -7.08 -37.43 35.43
CA CYS A 798 -7.88 -37.98 34.34
C CYS A 798 -8.80 -39.06 34.88
N PHE A 799 -10.09 -38.96 34.60
CA PHE A 799 -11.11 -39.95 34.97
C PHE A 799 -11.78 -40.50 33.73
N ASN A 800 -12.17 -41.77 33.76
CA ASN A 800 -13.13 -42.25 32.78
C ASN A 800 -14.56 -41.81 33.14
N THR A 801 -15.50 -41.98 32.22
CA THR A 801 -16.92 -41.59 32.41
C THR A 801 -17.63 -42.34 33.54
N GLN A 802 -17.06 -43.43 34.07
CA GLN A 802 -17.56 -44.15 35.25
C GLN A 802 -16.99 -43.58 36.57
N GLY A 803 -16.09 -42.60 36.49
CA GLY A 803 -15.43 -41.96 37.64
C GLY A 803 -14.22 -42.71 38.18
N VAL A 804 -13.61 -43.60 37.40
CA VAL A 804 -12.37 -44.29 37.77
C VAL A 804 -11.17 -43.46 37.30
N LEU A 805 -10.28 -43.13 38.23
CA LEU A 805 -9.03 -42.41 37.96
C LEU A 805 -8.11 -43.24 37.03
N GLN A 806 -7.72 -42.65 35.90
CA GLN A 806 -6.84 -43.23 34.90
C GLN A 806 -5.40 -42.74 35.06
N LYS A 807 -5.21 -41.42 35.19
CA LYS A 807 -3.90 -40.77 35.26
C LYS A 807 -3.93 -39.58 36.22
N SER A 808 -2.77 -39.24 36.78
CA SER A 808 -2.57 -38.04 37.59
C SER A 808 -1.20 -37.46 37.27
N ILE A 809 -1.14 -36.14 37.09
CA ILE A 809 0.11 -35.40 36.91
C ILE A 809 0.16 -34.25 37.91
N GLU A 810 1.36 -33.77 38.22
CA GLU A 810 1.56 -32.59 39.06
C GLU A 810 2.07 -31.41 38.21
N THR A 811 1.58 -30.21 38.52
CA THR A 811 2.07 -28.96 37.93
C THR A 811 3.50 -28.66 38.35
N LYS A 812 4.25 -27.93 37.52
CA LYS A 812 5.64 -27.57 37.82
C LYS A 812 5.80 -26.61 39.00
N SER A 813 4.83 -25.74 39.23
CA SER A 813 4.82 -24.81 40.36
C SER A 813 4.45 -25.45 41.70
N GLY A 814 3.85 -26.65 41.69
CA GLY A 814 3.29 -27.25 42.90
C GLY A 814 1.99 -26.57 43.38
N ILE A 815 1.34 -25.77 42.54
CA ILE A 815 0.01 -25.20 42.80
C ILE A 815 -0.97 -25.55 41.67
N GLY A 816 -2.28 -25.41 41.90
CA GLY A 816 -3.28 -25.68 40.86
C GLY A 816 -3.08 -24.83 39.61
N PRO A 817 -3.28 -25.41 38.41
CA PRO A 817 -3.19 -24.66 37.16
C PRO A 817 -4.33 -23.65 37.08
N SER A 818 -4.11 -22.55 36.35
CA SER A 818 -5.18 -21.59 36.06
C SER A 818 -6.26 -22.22 35.19
N ASP A 819 -5.84 -23.00 34.18
CA ASP A 819 -6.72 -23.71 33.27
C ASP A 819 -6.02 -24.89 32.60
N ILE A 820 -6.82 -25.80 32.02
CA ILE A 820 -6.37 -26.99 31.30
C ILE A 820 -7.11 -27.13 29.97
N ALA A 821 -6.41 -27.57 28.94
CA ALA A 821 -7.01 -27.88 27.64
C ALA A 821 -6.32 -29.08 27.00
N VAL A 822 -6.91 -29.65 25.94
CA VAL A 822 -6.41 -30.85 25.28
C VAL A 822 -6.28 -30.61 23.78
N TYR A 823 -5.12 -30.97 23.22
CA TYR A 823 -4.92 -30.98 21.77
C TYR A 823 -5.62 -32.17 21.11
N SER A 824 -5.96 -32.06 19.82
CA SER A 824 -6.57 -33.13 19.03
C SER A 824 -5.77 -34.44 19.00
N ASN A 825 -4.46 -34.38 19.26
CA ASN A 825 -3.61 -35.56 19.41
C ASN A 825 -3.59 -36.15 20.83
N GLY A 826 -4.45 -35.68 21.73
CA GLY A 826 -4.56 -36.11 23.12
C GLY A 826 -3.55 -35.49 24.08
N ALA A 827 -2.66 -34.58 23.63
CA ALA A 827 -1.70 -33.92 24.52
C ALA A 827 -2.41 -32.89 25.41
N LEU A 828 -2.22 -33.02 26.73
CA LEU A 828 -2.73 -32.08 27.72
C LEU A 828 -1.85 -30.82 27.75
N VAL A 829 -2.46 -29.64 27.89
CA VAL A 829 -1.79 -28.36 28.09
C VAL A 829 -2.40 -27.67 29.31
N TYR A 830 -1.58 -27.02 30.11
CA TYR A 830 -2.04 -26.27 31.28
C TYR A 830 -1.31 -24.93 31.43
N SER A 831 -1.99 -23.94 31.97
CA SER A 831 -1.46 -22.61 32.27
C SER A 831 -1.09 -22.52 33.73
N ASP A 832 0.08 -21.93 34.01
CA ASP A 832 0.62 -21.80 35.34
C ASP A 832 0.91 -20.32 35.62
N TRP A 833 0.06 -19.71 36.44
CA TRP A 833 0.15 -18.27 36.73
C TRP A 833 1.38 -17.92 37.57
N MET A 834 1.82 -18.79 38.47
CA MET A 834 2.97 -18.56 39.35
C MET A 834 4.29 -18.55 38.58
N THR A 835 4.46 -19.49 37.65
CA THR A 835 5.63 -19.56 36.77
C THR A 835 5.50 -18.70 35.52
N ARG A 836 4.32 -18.12 35.27
CA ARG A 836 3.97 -17.32 34.09
C ARG A 836 4.19 -18.08 32.78
N THR A 837 3.91 -19.38 32.81
CA THR A 837 4.30 -20.31 31.76
C THR A 837 3.12 -21.19 31.37
N VAL A 838 3.03 -21.54 30.10
CA VAL A 838 2.13 -22.57 29.59
C VAL A 838 2.95 -23.82 29.31
N TYR A 839 2.50 -24.94 29.86
CA TYR A 839 3.17 -26.23 29.79
C TYR A 839 2.36 -27.23 28.98
N LYS A 840 3.05 -28.02 28.16
CA LYS A 840 2.47 -29.14 27.41
C LYS A 840 2.96 -30.45 27.98
N VAL A 841 2.06 -31.41 28.13
CA VAL A 841 2.36 -32.74 28.66
C VAL A 841 2.28 -33.76 27.53
N LYS A 842 3.40 -34.44 27.27
CA LYS A 842 3.53 -35.47 26.25
C LYS A 842 4.29 -36.66 26.83
N ASN A 843 3.71 -37.86 26.76
CA ASN A 843 4.32 -39.09 27.30
C ASN A 843 4.83 -38.96 28.75
N ASP A 844 4.02 -38.37 29.63
CA ASP A 844 4.34 -38.09 31.04
C ASP A 844 5.52 -37.11 31.27
N GLN A 845 6.05 -36.50 30.21
CA GLN A 845 7.00 -35.41 30.28
C GLN A 845 6.30 -34.06 30.09
N THR A 846 6.68 -33.09 30.91
CA THR A 846 6.17 -31.71 30.83
C THR A 846 7.21 -30.82 30.16
N GLU A 847 6.81 -30.21 29.04
CA GLU A 847 7.61 -29.28 28.25
C GLU A 847 7.05 -27.86 28.40
N GLU A 848 7.94 -26.88 28.55
CA GLU A 848 7.59 -25.46 28.48
C GLU A 848 7.38 -25.05 27.02
N ILE A 849 6.22 -24.47 26.70
CA ILE A 849 5.90 -24.06 25.33
C ILE A 849 5.76 -22.54 25.16
N ILE A 850 5.34 -21.82 26.21
CA ILE A 850 5.20 -20.36 26.20
C ILE A 850 5.59 -19.81 27.57
N ARG A 851 6.52 -18.86 27.61
CA ARG A 851 6.90 -18.12 28.83
C ARG A 851 6.62 -16.64 28.64
N LEU A 852 5.81 -16.08 29.54
CA LEU A 852 5.38 -14.69 29.45
C LEU A 852 6.26 -13.77 30.31
N GLN A 853 6.41 -12.52 29.86
CA GLN A 853 7.11 -11.45 30.58
C GLN A 853 6.17 -10.25 30.69
N GLY A 854 5.94 -9.76 31.92
CA GLY A 854 4.99 -8.67 32.19
C GLY A 854 3.50 -9.06 32.10
N TRP A 855 3.20 -10.34 31.85
CA TRP A 855 1.85 -10.89 31.69
C TRP A 855 1.76 -12.24 32.37
N THR A 856 0.58 -12.56 32.88
CA THR A 856 0.26 -13.82 33.57
C THR A 856 -0.81 -14.60 32.79
N PRO A 857 -0.57 -15.87 32.41
CA PRO A 857 -1.54 -16.66 31.67
C PRO A 857 -2.69 -17.12 32.59
N ALA A 858 -3.90 -17.09 32.05
CA ALA A 858 -5.13 -17.45 32.76
C ALA A 858 -5.80 -18.66 32.08
N SER A 859 -6.75 -18.46 31.16
CA SER A 859 -7.51 -19.55 30.52
C SER A 859 -6.93 -19.96 29.18
N LEU A 860 -7.15 -21.23 28.81
CA LEU A 860 -6.64 -21.89 27.62
C LEU A 860 -7.76 -22.47 26.77
N CYS A 861 -7.67 -22.30 25.46
CA CYS A 861 -8.51 -23.04 24.51
C CYS A 861 -7.65 -23.50 23.33
N VAL A 862 -7.69 -24.79 23.03
CA VAL A 862 -7.11 -25.31 21.78
C VAL A 862 -8.15 -25.15 20.68
N THR A 863 -7.78 -24.47 19.60
CA THR A 863 -8.67 -24.23 18.47
C THR A 863 -8.79 -25.47 17.57
N SER A 864 -9.82 -25.48 16.74
CA SER A 864 -10.01 -26.48 15.68
C SER A 864 -8.84 -26.58 14.70
N SER A 865 -8.11 -25.48 14.46
CA SER A 865 -6.87 -25.45 13.67
C SER A 865 -5.63 -25.99 14.40
N GLY A 866 -5.74 -26.29 15.69
CA GLY A 866 -4.61 -26.71 16.54
C GLY A 866 -3.76 -25.56 17.09
N ASP A 867 -4.19 -24.30 16.91
CA ASP A 867 -3.60 -23.14 17.58
C ASP A 867 -4.05 -23.10 19.06
N LEU A 868 -3.33 -22.35 19.90
CA LEU A 868 -3.65 -22.17 21.32
C LEU A 868 -4.08 -20.73 21.60
N LEU A 869 -5.31 -20.54 22.04
CA LEU A 869 -5.81 -19.27 22.57
C LEU A 869 -5.49 -19.20 24.07
N VAL A 870 -4.87 -18.11 24.48
CA VAL A 870 -4.48 -17.85 25.87
C VAL A 870 -5.05 -16.51 26.30
N THR A 871 -5.87 -16.51 27.35
CA THR A 871 -6.23 -15.25 28.03
C THR A 871 -5.14 -14.92 29.05
N MET A 872 -4.82 -13.63 29.19
CA MET A 872 -3.78 -13.18 30.10
C MET A 872 -4.06 -11.77 30.61
N PHE A 873 -3.57 -11.47 31.81
CA PHE A 873 -3.65 -10.14 32.42
C PHE A 873 -2.25 -9.59 32.68
N SER A 874 -2.13 -8.25 32.69
CA SER A 874 -0.86 -7.58 32.96
C SER A 874 -0.45 -7.75 34.42
N ASP A 875 0.85 -7.71 34.71
CA ASP A 875 1.36 -7.86 36.09
C ASP A 875 0.85 -6.77 37.06
N ASP A 876 0.48 -5.60 36.55
CA ASP A 876 -0.15 -4.53 37.31
C ASP A 876 -1.68 -4.68 37.43
N GLU A 877 -2.23 -5.75 36.86
CA GLU A 877 -3.64 -6.12 36.83
C GLU A 877 -4.56 -5.07 36.17
N THR A 878 -4.00 -4.12 35.43
CA THR A 878 -4.78 -3.04 34.79
C THR A 878 -5.31 -3.39 33.40
N GLN A 879 -4.81 -4.46 32.79
CA GLN A 879 -5.15 -4.85 31.42
C GLN A 879 -5.36 -6.35 31.29
N SER A 880 -6.19 -6.73 30.31
CA SER A 880 -6.38 -8.13 29.93
C SER A 880 -6.46 -8.23 28.41
N LYS A 881 -5.96 -9.34 27.87
CA LYS A 881 -5.97 -9.62 26.44
C LYS A 881 -6.06 -11.12 26.17
N VAL A 882 -6.42 -11.44 24.94
CA VAL A 882 -6.38 -12.79 24.38
C VAL A 882 -5.29 -12.83 23.32
N VAL A 883 -4.48 -13.88 23.33
CA VAL A 883 -3.41 -14.09 22.35
C VAL A 883 -3.57 -15.48 21.73
N ARG A 884 -3.57 -15.55 20.41
CA ARG A 884 -3.56 -16.80 19.64
C ARG A 884 -2.13 -17.16 19.29
N TYR A 885 -1.71 -18.36 19.66
CA TYR A 885 -0.38 -18.90 19.40
C TYR A 885 -0.43 -20.06 18.41
N SER A 886 0.51 -20.11 17.48
CA SER A 886 0.81 -21.30 16.68
C SER A 886 2.16 -21.85 17.13
N GLY A 887 2.15 -22.93 17.90
CA GLY A 887 3.31 -23.32 18.70
C GLY A 887 3.65 -22.22 19.73
N SER A 888 4.86 -21.68 19.69
CA SER A 888 5.30 -20.56 20.53
C SER A 888 5.17 -19.18 19.86
N THR A 889 4.76 -19.13 18.59
CA THR A 889 4.70 -17.89 17.81
C THR A 889 3.33 -17.22 17.96
N ILE A 890 3.32 -15.92 18.28
CA ILE A 890 2.09 -15.13 18.34
C ILE A 890 1.54 -14.92 16.93
N LYS A 891 0.31 -15.39 16.69
CA LYS A 891 -0.45 -15.14 15.46
C LYS A 891 -1.33 -13.89 15.55
N GLN A 892 -1.94 -13.67 16.71
CA GLN A 892 -2.97 -12.66 16.87
C GLN A 892 -3.02 -12.19 18.32
N THR A 893 -3.24 -10.90 18.52
CA THR A 893 -3.52 -10.30 19.83
C THR A 893 -4.84 -9.56 19.76
N ILE A 894 -5.75 -9.88 20.67
CA ILE A 894 -7.09 -9.33 20.77
C ILE A 894 -7.18 -8.65 22.13
N GLN A 895 -7.28 -7.33 22.13
CA GLN A 895 -7.25 -6.54 23.37
C GLN A 895 -8.18 -5.34 23.31
N PHE A 896 -8.24 -4.64 22.18
CA PHE A 896 -9.03 -3.43 21.98
C PHE A 896 -10.03 -3.60 20.84
N ASN A 897 -11.17 -2.93 20.94
CA ASN A 897 -12.15 -2.84 19.86
C ASN A 897 -11.70 -1.81 18.79
N ASP A 898 -12.51 -1.63 17.75
CA ASP A 898 -12.21 -0.72 16.64
C ASP A 898 -12.10 0.76 17.07
N ASP A 899 -12.72 1.13 18.20
CA ASP A 899 -12.66 2.47 18.80
C ASP A 899 -11.46 2.67 19.76
N GLY A 900 -10.60 1.66 19.91
CA GLY A 900 -9.46 1.68 20.83
C GLY A 900 -9.81 1.45 22.31
N GLN A 901 -11.04 1.06 22.63
CA GLN A 901 -11.47 0.71 23.99
C GLN A 901 -11.16 -0.76 24.33
N PRO A 902 -10.81 -1.08 25.58
CA PRO A 902 -10.50 -2.45 25.97
C PRO A 902 -11.71 -3.38 25.81
N LEU A 903 -11.49 -4.54 25.19
CA LEU A 903 -12.52 -5.56 25.02
C LEU A 903 -12.86 -6.25 26.35
N TYR A 904 -11.86 -6.40 27.20
CA TYR A 904 -11.93 -7.13 28.46
C TYR A 904 -11.62 -6.22 29.64
N SER A 905 -12.17 -6.53 30.81
CA SER A 905 -11.92 -5.80 32.04
C SER A 905 -10.47 -6.00 32.52
N GLY A 906 -9.81 -4.92 32.96
CA GLY A 906 -8.48 -5.02 33.56
C GLY A 906 -8.55 -5.49 35.01
N ASN A 907 -8.13 -6.73 35.28
CA ASN A 907 -7.98 -7.33 36.61
C ASN A 907 -7.34 -8.72 36.51
N HIS A 908 -6.99 -9.31 37.67
CA HIS A 908 -6.44 -10.67 37.79
C HIS A 908 -7.47 -11.80 37.67
N TYR A 909 -8.77 -11.52 37.54
CA TYR A 909 -9.76 -12.59 37.45
C TYR A 909 -9.67 -13.30 36.11
N THR A 910 -9.70 -14.63 36.16
CA THR A 910 -9.65 -15.50 34.98
C THR A 910 -10.79 -15.17 34.02
N LYS A 911 -10.42 -14.97 32.76
CA LYS A 911 -11.34 -14.78 31.65
C LYS A 911 -11.39 -16.09 30.89
N TYR A 912 -12.42 -16.89 31.10
CA TYR A 912 -12.53 -18.21 30.49
C TYR A 912 -12.78 -18.06 29.00
N ILE A 913 -12.14 -18.90 28.19
CA ILE A 913 -12.17 -18.78 26.73
C ILE A 913 -12.54 -20.11 26.08
N THR A 914 -13.33 -20.03 25.02
CA THR A 914 -13.59 -21.15 24.11
C THR A 914 -13.68 -20.65 22.68
N GLU A 915 -13.29 -21.48 21.72
CA GLU A 915 -13.60 -21.28 20.31
C GLU A 915 -14.95 -21.93 20.00
N ASN A 916 -15.86 -21.16 19.41
CA ASN A 916 -17.14 -21.66 18.93
C ASN A 916 -16.95 -22.33 17.57
N ARG A 917 -17.85 -23.25 17.21
CA ARG A 917 -17.87 -23.96 15.93
C ARG A 917 -18.10 -23.09 14.69
N ASN A 918 -18.47 -21.83 14.88
CA ASN A 918 -18.50 -20.79 13.84
C ASN A 918 -17.19 -19.97 13.77
N LEU A 919 -16.15 -20.40 14.51
CA LEU A 919 -14.82 -19.80 14.63
C LEU A 919 -14.76 -18.49 15.45
N ASP A 920 -15.86 -18.11 16.11
CA ASP A 920 -15.84 -17.03 17.09
C ASP A 920 -15.05 -17.41 18.33
N ILE A 921 -14.43 -16.41 18.95
CA ILE A 921 -13.78 -16.54 20.25
C ILE A 921 -14.73 -15.97 21.29
N CYS A 922 -15.20 -16.84 22.18
CA CYS A 922 -16.13 -16.49 23.24
C CYS A 922 -15.38 -16.40 24.56
N VAL A 923 -15.46 -15.26 25.25
CA VAL A 923 -14.75 -15.01 26.50
C VAL A 923 -15.74 -14.64 27.60
N ALA A 924 -15.79 -15.44 28.66
CA ALA A 924 -16.53 -15.11 29.87
C ALA A 924 -15.69 -14.22 30.78
N ASP A 925 -16.14 -12.97 30.97
CA ASP A 925 -15.48 -11.97 31.79
C ASP A 925 -16.37 -11.62 32.99
N CYS A 926 -16.12 -12.32 34.11
CA CYS A 926 -16.90 -12.16 35.34
C CYS A 926 -16.94 -10.71 35.85
N LYS A 927 -15.80 -9.98 35.75
CA LYS A 927 -15.71 -8.59 36.23
C LYS A 927 -16.36 -7.58 35.30
N ALA A 928 -16.42 -7.87 34.01
CA ALA A 928 -17.26 -7.12 33.09
C ALA A 928 -18.75 -7.46 33.24
N GLY A 929 -19.10 -8.55 33.96
CA GLY A 929 -20.46 -9.09 34.00
C GLY A 929 -20.95 -9.48 32.60
N ALA A 930 -20.04 -9.98 31.75
CA ALA A 930 -20.33 -10.13 30.33
C ALA A 930 -19.61 -11.32 29.69
N VAL A 931 -20.30 -11.99 28.76
CA VAL A 931 -19.64 -12.81 27.74
C VAL A 931 -19.35 -11.92 26.54
N VAL A 932 -18.06 -11.78 26.22
CA VAL A 932 -17.54 -10.99 25.11
C VAL A 932 -17.24 -11.93 23.95
N VAL A 933 -17.96 -11.79 22.85
CA VAL A 933 -17.76 -12.62 21.66
C VAL A 933 -17.15 -11.78 20.55
N VAL A 934 -16.00 -12.23 20.06
CA VAL A 934 -15.31 -11.65 18.91
C VAL A 934 -15.29 -12.67 17.79
N ASN A 935 -15.32 -12.21 16.54
CA ASN A 935 -15.12 -13.10 15.41
C ASN A 935 -13.66 -13.61 15.35
N GLN A 936 -13.38 -14.52 14.41
CA GLN A 936 -12.05 -15.08 14.23
C GLN A 936 -10.94 -14.03 14.00
N ALA A 937 -11.27 -12.90 13.38
CA ALA A 937 -10.35 -11.77 13.17
C ALA A 937 -10.14 -10.90 14.42
N GLY A 938 -10.84 -11.16 15.53
CA GLY A 938 -10.72 -10.44 16.79
C GLY A 938 -11.63 -9.21 16.90
N LYS A 939 -12.55 -9.01 15.95
CA LYS A 939 -13.52 -7.91 15.97
C LYS A 939 -14.73 -8.28 16.81
N LEU A 940 -15.14 -7.36 17.69
CA LEU A 940 -16.31 -7.54 18.55
C LEU A 940 -17.58 -7.81 17.72
N ARG A 941 -18.25 -8.94 18.01
CA ARG A 941 -19.57 -9.27 17.46
C ARG A 941 -20.68 -8.78 18.39
N PHE A 942 -20.64 -9.23 19.64
CA PHE A 942 -21.63 -8.85 20.65
C PHE A 942 -21.09 -9.01 22.08
N ARG A 943 -21.82 -8.42 23.02
CA ARG A 943 -21.65 -8.65 24.46
C ARG A 943 -22.97 -9.14 25.03
N TYR A 944 -22.93 -10.28 25.71
CA TYR A 944 -24.07 -10.79 26.45
C TYR A 944 -23.90 -10.46 27.93
N THR A 945 -24.87 -9.75 28.53
CA THR A 945 -24.83 -9.25 29.92
C THR A 945 -25.95 -9.83 30.78
N GLY A 946 -26.49 -10.98 30.38
CA GLY A 946 -27.70 -11.55 30.97
C GLY A 946 -28.98 -11.15 30.21
N PRO A 947 -30.11 -11.85 30.44
CA PRO A 947 -31.36 -11.51 29.77
C PRO A 947 -32.01 -10.28 30.42
N PRO A 948 -32.69 -9.40 29.65
CA PRO A 948 -33.29 -8.16 30.17
C PRO A 948 -34.31 -8.35 31.30
N SER A 949 -35.00 -9.49 31.30
CA SER A 949 -36.00 -9.88 32.28
C SER A 949 -35.56 -11.16 33.01
N SER A 950 -34.42 -11.09 33.69
CA SER A 950 -33.90 -12.22 34.47
C SER A 950 -34.83 -12.57 35.63
N THR A 951 -35.12 -13.85 35.79
CA THR A 951 -35.80 -14.41 36.96
C THR A 951 -34.85 -14.69 38.13
N LYS A 952 -33.55 -14.40 37.97
CA LYS A 952 -32.50 -14.65 38.95
C LYS A 952 -32.26 -13.42 39.83
N ASN A 953 -31.89 -13.66 41.08
CA ASN A 953 -31.82 -12.61 42.13
C ASN A 953 -30.46 -11.90 42.20
N LYS A 954 -29.40 -12.47 41.62
CA LYS A 954 -28.05 -11.87 41.63
C LYS A 954 -27.65 -11.37 40.24
N PRO A 955 -26.69 -10.42 40.15
CA PRO A 955 -26.09 -10.01 38.89
C PRO A 955 -25.51 -11.19 38.11
N PHE A 956 -25.49 -11.08 36.79
CA PHE A 956 -24.89 -12.09 35.92
C PHE A 956 -23.36 -12.03 36.03
N GLU A 957 -22.76 -13.10 36.56
CA GLU A 957 -21.31 -13.25 36.70
C GLU A 957 -20.84 -14.51 35.95
N PRO A 958 -20.48 -14.38 34.66
CA PRO A 958 -20.06 -15.53 33.87
C PRO A 958 -18.69 -16.04 34.30
N TRP A 959 -18.60 -17.35 34.53
CA TRP A 959 -17.39 -18.06 34.94
C TRP A 959 -16.89 -18.97 33.80
N GLY A 960 -17.20 -20.27 33.81
CA GLY A 960 -16.85 -21.17 32.71
C GLY A 960 -17.67 -20.91 31.45
N ILE A 961 -17.10 -21.28 30.31
CA ILE A 961 -17.71 -21.15 29.00
C ILE A 961 -17.35 -22.33 28.10
N THR A 962 -18.30 -22.80 27.31
CA THR A 962 -18.08 -23.86 26.31
C THR A 962 -19.12 -23.73 25.18
N THR A 963 -18.97 -24.52 24.12
CA THR A 963 -19.89 -24.52 22.97
C THR A 963 -20.18 -25.92 22.49
N ASP A 964 -21.37 -26.12 21.92
CA ASP A 964 -21.80 -27.43 21.46
C ASP A 964 -21.71 -27.64 19.95
N SER A 965 -22.20 -28.80 19.48
CA SER A 965 -22.16 -29.16 18.08
C SER A 965 -22.98 -28.27 17.15
N GLN A 966 -23.99 -27.58 17.71
CA GLN A 966 -24.91 -26.66 17.06
C GLN A 966 -24.47 -25.19 17.18
N SER A 967 -23.25 -24.94 17.67
CA SER A 967 -22.67 -23.60 17.86
C SER A 967 -23.38 -22.74 18.93
N ARG A 968 -24.12 -23.37 19.84
CA ARG A 968 -24.72 -22.69 21.00
C ARG A 968 -23.64 -22.47 22.05
N ILE A 969 -23.74 -21.34 22.77
CA ILE A 969 -22.77 -20.94 23.79
C ILE A 969 -23.36 -21.23 25.16
N PHE A 970 -22.61 -21.94 25.98
CA PHE A 970 -22.97 -22.27 27.35
C PHE A 970 -22.03 -21.52 28.28
N THR A 971 -22.58 -20.77 29.23
CA THR A 971 -21.77 -20.08 30.24
C THR A 971 -22.37 -20.28 31.62
N SER A 972 -21.52 -20.63 32.59
CA SER A 972 -21.96 -20.83 33.97
C SER A 972 -22.08 -19.49 34.68
N ASP A 973 -23.20 -19.27 35.33
CA ASP A 973 -23.39 -18.23 36.34
C ASP A 973 -23.36 -18.94 37.70
N SER A 974 -22.17 -19.01 38.29
CA SER A 974 -21.89 -19.79 39.50
C SER A 974 -22.79 -19.33 40.66
N ASP A 975 -22.95 -18.02 40.78
CA ASP A 975 -23.61 -17.34 41.88
C ASP A 975 -25.13 -17.49 41.85
N ASN A 976 -25.71 -17.58 40.65
CA ASN A 976 -27.12 -17.92 40.43
C ASN A 976 -27.36 -19.44 40.25
N HIS A 977 -26.31 -20.26 40.40
CA HIS A 977 -26.33 -21.72 40.28
C HIS A 977 -26.99 -22.23 38.99
N CYS A 978 -26.71 -21.59 37.86
CA CYS A 978 -27.28 -21.95 36.57
C CYS A 978 -26.29 -21.82 35.44
N ILE A 979 -26.63 -22.41 34.30
CA ILE A 979 -25.88 -22.25 33.05
C ILE A 979 -26.82 -21.57 32.06
N HIS A 980 -26.35 -20.49 31.45
CA HIS A 980 -27.05 -19.79 30.39
C HIS A 980 -26.74 -20.47 29.07
N VAL A 981 -27.78 -20.76 28.29
CA VAL A 981 -27.67 -21.28 26.92
C VAL A 981 -28.02 -20.16 25.96
N LEU A 982 -27.08 -19.82 25.08
CA LEU A 982 -27.23 -18.80 24.05
C LEU A 982 -27.16 -19.44 22.67
N ASP A 983 -27.83 -18.84 21.69
CA ASP A 983 -27.57 -19.17 20.29
C ASP A 983 -26.24 -18.55 19.81
N MET A 984 -25.90 -18.83 18.55
CA MET A 984 -24.67 -18.36 17.93
C MET A 984 -24.60 -16.83 17.74
N ASP A 985 -25.72 -16.12 17.86
CA ASP A 985 -25.84 -14.66 17.73
C ASP A 985 -26.02 -13.96 19.09
N GLY A 986 -25.86 -14.72 20.18
CA GLY A 986 -25.90 -14.22 21.55
C GLY A 986 -27.30 -14.02 22.11
N GLN A 987 -28.34 -14.52 21.44
CA GLN A 987 -29.70 -14.52 21.98
C GLN A 987 -29.83 -15.60 23.05
N PHE A 988 -30.46 -15.23 24.16
CA PHE A 988 -30.75 -16.15 25.25
C PHE A 988 -31.81 -17.17 24.83
N LEU A 989 -31.49 -18.47 24.98
CA LEU A 989 -32.40 -19.57 24.67
C LEU A 989 -33.07 -20.13 25.94
N SER A 990 -32.28 -20.53 26.93
CA SER A 990 -32.79 -21.13 28.16
C SER A 990 -31.75 -21.15 29.28
N TYR A 991 -32.20 -21.56 30.47
CA TYR A 991 -31.32 -21.93 31.58
C TYR A 991 -31.20 -23.45 31.67
N ILE A 992 -30.04 -23.92 32.12
CA ILE A 992 -29.87 -25.23 32.75
C ILE A 992 -29.67 -24.95 34.24
N ASP A 993 -30.72 -25.15 35.04
CA ASP A 993 -30.74 -24.82 36.47
C ASP A 993 -31.34 -25.96 37.32
N ASN A 994 -31.00 -27.20 36.97
CA ASN A 994 -31.36 -28.41 37.72
C ASN A 994 -31.20 -28.18 39.22
N ARG A 995 -32.24 -28.52 40.01
CA ARG A 995 -32.36 -28.17 41.44
C ARG A 995 -31.18 -28.58 42.34
N ASP A 996 -30.32 -29.49 41.87
CA ASP A 996 -29.15 -29.99 42.57
C ASP A 996 -27.80 -29.46 42.06
N LEU A 997 -27.78 -28.68 40.96
CA LEU A 997 -26.57 -28.04 40.45
C LEU A 997 -26.14 -26.94 41.43
N LYS A 998 -24.90 -27.01 41.90
CA LYS A 998 -24.33 -26.03 42.84
C LYS A 998 -23.01 -25.51 42.32
N ASP A 999 -22.90 -24.18 42.31
CA ASP A 999 -21.69 -23.43 41.98
C ASP A 999 -20.99 -23.96 40.72
N PRO A 1000 -21.68 -23.98 39.57
CA PRO A 1000 -21.09 -24.44 38.31
C PRO A 1000 -19.88 -23.57 37.97
N SER A 1001 -18.72 -24.18 37.78
CA SER A 1001 -17.46 -23.52 37.42
C SER A 1001 -17.05 -23.87 35.99
N GLY A 1002 -16.17 -24.84 35.79
CA GLY A 1002 -15.70 -25.28 34.47
C GLY A 1002 -16.75 -26.07 33.69
N LEU A 1003 -16.81 -25.82 32.38
CA LEU A 1003 -17.72 -26.47 31.44
C LEU A 1003 -16.95 -27.14 30.29
N CYS A 1004 -17.36 -28.33 29.88
CA CYS A 1004 -16.90 -28.99 28.65
C CYS A 1004 -18.06 -29.69 27.96
N VAL A 1005 -18.10 -29.69 26.64
CA VAL A 1005 -19.03 -30.51 25.84
C VAL A 1005 -18.23 -31.59 25.11
N ASP A 1006 -18.66 -32.85 25.21
CA ASP A 1006 -18.07 -33.96 24.43
C ASP A 1006 -18.61 -34.01 22.99
N ASN A 1007 -18.06 -34.90 22.16
CA ASN A 1007 -18.48 -35.04 20.76
C ASN A 1007 -19.93 -35.52 20.59
N ASP A 1008 -20.54 -36.07 21.64
CA ASP A 1008 -21.92 -36.55 21.67
C ASP A 1008 -22.92 -35.48 22.15
N ASP A 1009 -22.47 -34.23 22.35
CA ASP A 1009 -23.23 -33.13 22.96
C ASP A 1009 -23.72 -33.47 24.38
N SER A 1010 -22.87 -34.12 25.18
CA SER A 1010 -23.07 -34.20 26.62
C SER A 1010 -22.27 -33.12 27.31
N LEU A 1011 -22.94 -32.36 28.19
CA LEU A 1011 -22.34 -31.27 28.93
C LEU A 1011 -21.75 -31.81 30.25
N PHE A 1012 -20.45 -31.62 30.44
CA PHE A 1012 -19.76 -31.85 31.69
C PHE A 1012 -19.65 -30.53 32.46
N VAL A 1013 -20.12 -30.54 33.70
CA VAL A 1013 -20.16 -29.36 34.57
C VAL A 1013 -19.40 -29.66 35.85
N SER A 1014 -18.40 -28.84 36.16
CA SER A 1014 -17.69 -28.87 37.44
C SER A 1014 -18.52 -28.16 38.51
N GLU A 1015 -18.75 -28.82 39.64
CA GLU A 1015 -19.34 -28.21 40.85
C GLU A 1015 -18.20 -27.79 41.78
N TYR A 1016 -17.97 -26.47 41.90
CA TYR A 1016 -16.80 -25.92 42.59
C TYR A 1016 -16.65 -26.44 44.02
N ASP A 1017 -17.64 -26.23 44.89
CA ASP A 1017 -17.55 -26.58 46.32
C ASP A 1017 -17.72 -28.07 46.64
N LYS A 1018 -18.24 -28.86 45.69
CA LYS A 1018 -18.49 -30.30 45.89
C LYS A 1018 -17.41 -31.19 45.31
N GLY A 1019 -16.56 -30.66 44.42
CA GLY A 1019 -15.52 -31.46 43.78
C GLY A 1019 -16.04 -32.49 42.76
N ASN A 1020 -17.28 -32.34 42.28
CA ASN A 1020 -17.89 -33.32 41.38
C ASN A 1020 -17.96 -32.78 39.96
N VAL A 1021 -17.89 -33.68 38.98
CA VAL A 1021 -18.27 -33.38 37.59
C VAL A 1021 -19.59 -34.06 37.29
N ARG A 1022 -20.60 -33.30 36.85
CA ARG A 1022 -21.87 -33.83 36.37
C ARG A 1022 -21.86 -33.94 34.85
N LYS A 1023 -22.22 -35.11 34.32
CA LYS A 1023 -22.52 -35.31 32.89
C LYS A 1023 -24.02 -35.10 32.68
N ILE A 1024 -24.41 -34.12 31.87
CA ILE A 1024 -25.79 -33.69 31.65
C ILE A 1024 -26.12 -33.85 30.16
N ARG A 1025 -27.25 -34.52 29.88
CA ARG A 1025 -27.91 -34.51 28.58
C ARG A 1025 -28.86 -33.33 28.53
N TYR A 1026 -28.69 -32.46 27.54
CA TYR A 1026 -29.52 -31.27 27.36
C TYR A 1026 -30.23 -31.25 26.00
N LEU A 1027 -30.00 -32.27 25.16
CA LEU A 1027 -30.61 -32.43 23.85
C LEU A 1027 -31.58 -33.62 23.81
N LYS A 1028 -32.66 -33.47 23.03
CA LYS A 1028 -33.64 -34.53 22.72
C LYS A 1028 -33.07 -35.64 21.85
#